data_AF-A0A061SCE8-F1
#
_entry.id   AF-A0A061SCE8-F1
#
_cell.length_a   1.000
_cell.length_b   1.000
_cell.length_c   1.000
_cell.angle_alpha   90.00
_cell.angle_beta   90.00
_cell.angle_gamma   90.00
#
_symmetry.space_group_name_H-M   'P 1'
#
loop_
_entity.id
_entity.type
_entity.pdbx_description
1 polymer ?
#
loop_
_entity_poly.entity_id
_entity_poly.type
_entity_poly.pdbx_seq_one_letter_code
_entity_poly.pdbx_strand_id
1 'polypeptide(L)'
;MRALFPGDGSAAGGTGEEDEEDEDEGGRGTRRGRAESEPSWEGAHPPTPALREQVGALFQPPLLKRLVDMMIDKGAPPGGRGAADEPSEALCLCRLLRAASHAARRANPSSQVSERLHTSLAFSAGLVQRLWTGYLKPRLAGQSWDSSYAELGDPGWMLPLSVLCPVYTCALSGVSADDSLPLPPREVYDAAAPREGLLHLLKSALWHILWVEGQSSLGSAPGPALALRADLRVGAGRLLRQLNDRNTVRRFAAPEAFLAEELHHERFSSEVAALLSGLGGFDSACESQSRAWAVLRHAPCLVPFQERARAFQMLVSVDRRQRPHEVPPVHFADTEVRHARRLEAARRRHMDNSLAPAQDGWPGEQPFDPDLDAPQAAWPVGHPNRSLVAIRRDFIVEDGFAALNGLGPGLKNRIRVQFVNQFGAVEAGVDGGGLFKDFIWETVRKAFDPQYGFFKATSDHFLYPNPAAGMLHPNAAAMFEYLGRILGKAIYEGILLDLPLAGFFLKKFQSLRNNDISDLSSLDPELYKQLMFLRSYEGDVSELALTFSITSSEMGQTREVDLIPGGSSIPVTSENRVSYIVFVANYRLNRAIAPACAAFLRGVHELIPAAWLQMFNEEELRTLICGSSAGIDIEDLKANVEYGGEYHEHHPVISMFWEVVSEMPPGEQEALLRFVTSCSRPPLLGFKYLEPKLCIQPAGGTCGASSEARLPTASTCMNLLKLPPYQSKEVMIQKIRYSTSSGAGFDLS
;
A
#
# COMPACT_ATOMS: atom_id res chain seq x y z
N MET A 1 45.35 -26.11 -54.20
CA MET A 1 45.66 -25.57 -55.55
C MET A 1 45.06 -24.17 -55.64
N ARG A 2 45.81 -23.22 -56.24
CA ARG A 2 45.45 -21.83 -56.68
C ARG A 2 44.09 -21.27 -56.21
N ALA A 3 43.98 -20.24 -55.36
CA ALA A 3 44.45 -18.84 -55.50
C ALA A 3 43.76 -18.06 -56.64
N LEU A 4 43.22 -16.87 -56.31
CA LEU A 4 43.50 -15.58 -56.97
C LEU A 4 42.76 -14.39 -56.28
N PHE A 5 43.52 -13.40 -55.81
CA PHE A 5 43.13 -11.98 -55.63
C PHE A 5 43.51 -11.20 -56.93
N PRO A 6 43.16 -9.90 -57.07
CA PRO A 6 43.95 -8.75 -56.56
C PRO A 6 43.04 -7.74 -55.79
N GLY A 7 43.47 -6.66 -55.11
CA GLY A 7 44.72 -5.88 -54.97
C GLY A 7 44.32 -4.38 -54.87
N ASP A 8 44.99 -3.41 -54.22
CA ASP A 8 46.20 -3.27 -53.39
C ASP A 8 46.06 -1.92 -52.60
N GLY A 9 46.89 -1.44 -51.64
CA GLY A 9 48.16 -1.88 -51.02
C GLY A 9 48.82 -0.71 -50.23
N SER A 10 50.13 -0.84 -49.92
CA SER A 10 51.13 0.20 -49.53
C SER A 10 51.36 0.60 -48.04
N ALA A 11 52.54 0.17 -47.51
CA ALA A 11 53.58 0.92 -46.73
C ALA A 11 53.19 1.79 -45.49
N ALA A 12 53.95 1.98 -44.39
CA ALA A 12 55.24 1.52 -43.80
C ALA A 12 55.23 1.91 -42.27
N GLY A 13 56.21 1.71 -41.38
CA GLY A 13 57.52 1.01 -41.39
C GLY A 13 58.60 1.67 -40.50
N GLY A 14 58.81 1.19 -39.26
CA GLY A 14 59.84 1.59 -38.27
C GLY A 14 59.40 1.15 -36.84
N THR A 15 60.17 0.59 -35.89
CA THR A 15 61.58 0.76 -35.42
C THR A 15 61.88 2.20 -34.97
N GLY A 16 62.23 2.52 -33.72
CA GLY A 16 62.44 1.71 -32.50
C GLY A 16 63.64 2.28 -31.72
N GLU A 17 63.54 2.48 -30.40
CA GLU A 17 64.65 2.99 -29.56
C GLU A 17 64.41 2.67 -28.07
N GLU A 18 65.49 2.73 -27.27
CA GLU A 18 65.64 2.17 -25.92
C GLU A 18 65.64 3.28 -24.82
N ASP A 19 66.16 2.95 -23.64
CA ASP A 19 66.43 3.80 -22.47
C ASP A 19 65.19 4.26 -21.65
N GLU A 20 65.26 4.43 -20.31
CA GLU A 20 66.42 4.56 -19.42
C GLU A 20 66.11 3.93 -18.02
N GLU A 21 67.15 3.75 -17.19
CA GLU A 21 67.10 3.11 -15.86
C GLU A 21 66.67 4.07 -14.73
N ASP A 22 66.19 3.53 -13.60
CA ASP A 22 66.41 4.12 -12.27
C ASP A 22 66.23 3.03 -11.18
N GLU A 23 67.33 2.68 -10.50
CA GLU A 23 67.32 1.87 -9.27
C GLU A 23 67.22 2.79 -8.04
N ASP A 24 66.50 2.38 -6.98
CA ASP A 24 66.82 2.87 -5.64
C ASP A 24 66.52 1.84 -4.53
N GLU A 25 67.32 1.92 -3.46
CA GLU A 25 67.44 0.93 -2.38
C GLU A 25 66.19 0.92 -1.46
N GLY A 26 65.80 -0.13 -0.72
CA GLY A 26 66.55 -1.17 -0.04
C GLY A 26 66.13 -1.24 1.44
N GLY A 27 65.06 -1.99 1.76
CA GLY A 27 64.49 -2.05 3.12
C GLY A 27 63.97 -3.42 3.55
N ARG A 28 64.69 -4.12 4.44
CA ARG A 28 64.28 -5.45 4.95
C ARG A 28 63.17 -5.36 6.00
N GLY A 29 62.10 -6.14 5.84
CA GLY A 29 61.05 -6.28 6.87
C GLY A 29 60.12 -7.49 6.71
N THR A 30 60.40 -8.56 7.47
CA THR A 30 59.49 -9.67 7.88
C THR A 30 58.42 -10.20 6.91
N ARG A 31 58.65 -11.41 6.38
CA ARG A 31 57.59 -12.29 5.81
C ARG A 31 56.44 -12.47 6.82
N ARG A 32 55.27 -11.92 6.52
CA ARG A 32 53.98 -12.34 7.08
C ARG A 32 53.20 -13.06 5.98
N GLY A 33 52.60 -14.20 6.31
CA GLY A 33 51.90 -15.04 5.33
C GLY A 33 50.81 -14.27 4.60
N ARG A 34 50.83 -14.29 3.26
CA ARG A 34 49.78 -13.74 2.42
C ARG A 34 48.53 -14.60 2.61
N ALA A 35 47.52 -14.07 3.29
CA ALA A 35 46.19 -14.67 3.25
C ALA A 35 45.72 -14.69 1.79
N GLU A 36 45.19 -15.82 1.34
CA GLU A 36 44.65 -15.96 -0.01
C GLU A 36 43.42 -15.05 -0.11
N SER A 37 43.52 -14.00 -0.92
CA SER A 37 42.42 -13.10 -1.21
C SER A 37 41.49 -13.75 -2.23
N GLU A 38 40.31 -14.17 -1.80
CA GLU A 38 39.23 -14.53 -2.72
C GLU A 38 38.91 -13.35 -3.65
N PRO A 39 38.61 -13.59 -4.93
CA PRO A 39 38.37 -12.52 -5.90
C PRO A 39 37.10 -11.73 -5.58
N SER A 40 37.19 -10.40 -5.65
CA SER A 40 36.04 -9.49 -5.51
C SER A 40 35.21 -9.48 -6.81
N TRP A 41 33.98 -10.01 -6.74
CA TRP A 41 33.12 -10.24 -7.93
C TRP A 41 32.20 -9.06 -8.31
N GLU A 42 32.57 -7.83 -7.99
CA GLU A 42 31.71 -6.64 -8.17
C GLU A 42 31.66 -6.09 -9.60
N GLY A 43 32.51 -6.58 -10.53
CA GLY A 43 32.58 -6.10 -11.93
C GLY A 43 32.13 -7.08 -13.03
N ALA A 44 31.60 -8.27 -12.71
CA ALA A 44 31.52 -9.35 -13.69
C ALA A 44 30.37 -9.26 -14.74
N HIS A 45 30.77 -9.46 -16.01
CA HIS A 45 29.91 -9.61 -17.21
C HIS A 45 28.78 -10.67 -17.07
N PRO A 46 27.73 -10.61 -17.91
CA PRO A 46 26.70 -11.64 -17.94
C PRO A 46 27.29 -13.02 -18.30
N PRO A 47 26.80 -14.13 -17.70
CA PRO A 47 27.41 -15.44 -17.86
C PRO A 47 27.26 -16.00 -19.28
N THR A 48 28.29 -16.75 -19.68
CA THR A 48 28.41 -17.37 -21.01
C THR A 48 27.25 -18.34 -21.29
N PRO A 49 26.86 -18.55 -22.56
CA PRO A 49 25.78 -19.49 -22.91
C PRO A 49 25.99 -20.90 -22.33
N ALA A 50 27.23 -21.42 -22.40
CA ALA A 50 27.59 -22.71 -21.82
C ALA A 50 27.37 -22.78 -20.30
N LEU A 51 27.68 -21.71 -19.55
CA LEU A 51 27.42 -21.67 -18.12
C LEU A 51 25.91 -21.63 -17.82
N ARG A 52 25.08 -20.99 -18.68
CA ARG A 52 23.62 -21.03 -18.52
C ARG A 52 23.05 -22.42 -18.76
N GLU A 53 23.58 -23.14 -19.74
CA GLU A 53 23.21 -24.52 -20.04
C GLU A 53 23.60 -25.47 -18.89
N GLN A 54 24.83 -25.36 -18.37
CA GLN A 54 25.31 -26.11 -17.21
C GLN A 54 24.49 -25.83 -15.94
N VAL A 55 24.16 -24.55 -15.68
CA VAL A 55 23.27 -24.15 -14.58
C VAL A 55 21.86 -24.72 -14.78
N GLY A 56 21.34 -24.75 -16.01
CA GLY A 56 20.08 -25.42 -16.35
C GLY A 56 20.11 -26.93 -16.09
N ALA A 57 21.20 -27.61 -16.44
CA ALA A 57 21.39 -29.04 -16.21
C ALA A 57 21.49 -29.40 -14.72
N LEU A 58 22.05 -28.51 -13.88
CA LEU A 58 22.09 -28.67 -12.42
C LEU A 58 20.68 -28.73 -11.79
N PHE A 59 19.66 -28.20 -12.48
CA PHE A 59 18.29 -28.07 -11.98
C PHE A 59 17.34 -29.17 -12.47
N GLN A 60 17.86 -30.30 -12.95
CA GLN A 60 17.01 -31.44 -13.27
C GLN A 60 16.38 -32.04 -11.98
N PRO A 61 15.04 -32.22 -11.94
CA PRO A 61 14.35 -32.76 -10.76
C PRO A 61 14.92 -34.06 -10.16
N PRO A 62 15.35 -35.10 -10.92
CA PRO A 62 15.92 -36.31 -10.33
C PRO A 62 17.27 -36.08 -9.64
N LEU A 63 18.10 -35.15 -10.13
CA LEU A 63 19.36 -34.80 -9.49
C LEU A 63 19.10 -34.04 -8.18
N LEU A 64 18.23 -33.02 -8.22
CA LEU A 64 17.84 -32.27 -7.03
C LEU A 64 17.22 -33.18 -5.96
N LYS A 65 16.34 -34.11 -6.35
CA LYS A 65 15.74 -35.08 -5.43
C LYS A 65 16.82 -35.93 -4.73
N ARG A 66 17.76 -36.52 -5.49
CA ARG A 66 18.87 -37.30 -4.92
C ARG A 66 19.77 -36.49 -3.99
N LEU A 67 20.12 -35.26 -4.36
CA LEU A 67 20.91 -34.35 -3.51
C LEU A 67 20.21 -34.06 -2.17
N VAL A 68 18.88 -33.91 -2.18
CA VAL A 68 18.07 -33.66 -0.98
C VAL A 68 17.75 -34.95 -0.21
N ASP A 69 17.70 -36.12 -0.87
CA ASP A 69 17.61 -37.43 -0.21
C ASP A 69 18.88 -37.68 0.63
N MET A 70 20.07 -37.47 0.05
CA MET A 70 21.36 -37.70 0.73
C MET A 70 21.54 -36.85 2.01
N MET A 71 20.94 -35.66 2.10
CA MET A 71 21.03 -34.78 3.29
C MET A 71 20.64 -35.43 4.63
N ILE A 72 19.78 -36.46 4.59
CA ILE A 72 19.08 -36.99 5.78
C ILE A 72 19.36 -38.48 5.99
N ASP A 73 20.14 -39.13 5.10
CA ASP A 73 20.43 -40.56 5.17
C ASP A 73 21.57 -40.88 6.17
N LYS A 74 21.34 -40.50 7.42
CA LYS A 74 21.90 -41.08 8.66
C LYS A 74 21.19 -40.46 9.87
N GLY A 75 20.45 -41.28 10.61
CA GLY A 75 19.88 -40.92 11.91
C GLY A 75 20.93 -40.78 13.01
N ALA A 76 21.85 -39.82 12.87
CA ALA A 76 22.78 -39.45 13.92
C ALA A 76 22.03 -38.64 15.00
N PRO A 77 22.06 -39.03 16.28
CA PRO A 77 21.47 -38.23 17.35
C PRO A 77 22.21 -36.89 17.48
N PRO A 78 21.57 -35.85 18.06
CA PRO A 78 22.24 -34.59 18.34
C PRO A 78 23.35 -34.82 19.37
N GLY A 79 24.58 -34.98 18.89
CA GLY A 79 25.77 -34.98 19.73
C GLY A 79 25.81 -33.70 20.56
N GLY A 80 26.08 -33.83 21.85
CA GLY A 80 26.08 -32.70 22.78
C GLY A 80 27.08 -31.62 22.39
N ARG A 81 26.94 -30.43 23.01
CA ARG A 81 27.84 -29.27 22.87
C ARG A 81 29.32 -29.70 22.88
N GLY A 82 29.95 -29.84 21.71
CA GLY A 82 31.31 -30.39 21.62
C GLY A 82 31.80 -30.77 20.21
N ALA A 83 30.93 -30.98 19.23
CA ALA A 83 31.34 -31.27 17.84
C ALA A 83 31.42 -30.00 16.98
N ALA A 84 32.48 -29.21 17.18
CA ALA A 84 32.89 -28.16 16.25
C ALA A 84 33.94 -28.72 15.27
N ASP A 85 33.58 -28.80 13.98
CA ASP A 85 34.42 -28.48 12.79
C ASP A 85 34.02 -29.20 11.48
N GLU A 86 33.12 -30.19 11.48
CA GLU A 86 32.56 -30.67 10.22
C GLU A 86 31.31 -29.88 9.78
N PRO A 87 31.30 -29.29 8.57
CA PRO A 87 30.09 -28.71 8.01
C PRO A 87 29.16 -29.86 7.59
N SER A 88 28.16 -30.14 8.44
CA SER A 88 27.03 -31.03 8.13
C SER A 88 26.62 -30.92 6.66
N GLU A 89 26.42 -32.05 5.99
CA GLU A 89 26.13 -32.13 4.56
C GLU A 89 24.96 -31.20 4.13
N ALA A 90 24.00 -30.98 5.04
CA ALA A 90 22.92 -30.02 4.88
C ALA A 90 23.40 -28.56 4.67
N LEU A 91 24.43 -28.09 5.40
CA LEU A 91 25.03 -26.78 5.19
C LEU A 91 25.75 -26.70 3.84
N CYS A 92 26.48 -27.75 3.46
CA CYS A 92 27.13 -27.82 2.15
C CYS A 92 26.12 -27.76 1.01
N LEU A 93 24.99 -28.47 1.09
CA LEU A 93 23.92 -28.33 0.11
C LEU A 93 23.29 -26.93 0.15
N CYS A 94 23.06 -26.34 1.32
CA CYS A 94 22.51 -24.98 1.39
C CYS A 94 23.46 -23.94 0.76
N ARG A 95 24.78 -24.09 0.90
CA ARG A 95 25.77 -23.26 0.17
C ARG A 95 25.63 -23.43 -1.33
N LEU A 96 25.57 -24.68 -1.82
CA LEU A 96 25.40 -25.00 -3.25
C LEU A 96 24.09 -24.42 -3.82
N LEU A 97 22.96 -24.65 -3.16
CA LEU A 97 21.65 -24.17 -3.60
C LEU A 97 21.55 -22.64 -3.58
N ARG A 98 22.13 -21.98 -2.57
CA ARG A 98 22.20 -20.51 -2.49
C ARG A 98 23.06 -19.94 -3.63
N ALA A 99 24.25 -20.51 -3.87
CA ALA A 99 25.14 -20.11 -4.95
C ALA A 99 24.49 -20.31 -6.33
N ALA A 100 23.87 -21.47 -6.57
CA ALA A 100 23.19 -21.77 -7.82
C ALA A 100 21.96 -20.87 -8.05
N SER A 101 21.21 -20.51 -7.00
CA SER A 101 20.10 -19.56 -7.07
C SER A 101 20.56 -18.14 -7.43
N HIS A 102 21.68 -17.68 -6.86
CA HIS A 102 22.29 -16.38 -7.23
C HIS A 102 22.83 -16.40 -8.66
N ALA A 103 23.50 -17.48 -9.09
CA ALA A 103 23.97 -17.65 -10.46
C ALA A 103 22.78 -17.65 -11.45
N ALA A 104 21.69 -18.36 -11.15
CA ALA A 104 20.48 -18.40 -11.99
C ALA A 104 19.85 -17.00 -12.16
N ARG A 105 19.75 -16.21 -11.08
CA ARG A 105 19.26 -14.83 -11.14
C ARG A 105 20.12 -13.91 -12.01
N ARG A 106 21.45 -14.03 -11.91
CA ARG A 106 22.40 -13.25 -12.75
C ARG A 106 22.43 -13.74 -14.21
N ALA A 107 22.14 -15.02 -14.44
CA ALA A 107 22.14 -15.66 -15.76
C ALA A 107 20.90 -15.36 -16.60
N ASN A 108 19.73 -15.27 -15.97
CA ASN A 108 18.50 -14.95 -16.66
C ASN A 108 17.59 -14.07 -15.78
N PRO A 109 17.64 -12.74 -15.93
CA PRO A 109 16.82 -11.81 -15.14
C PRO A 109 15.30 -12.00 -15.30
N SER A 110 14.82 -12.67 -16.35
CA SER A 110 13.39 -12.94 -16.59
C SER A 110 12.80 -14.09 -15.76
N SER A 111 13.32 -14.28 -14.55
CA SER A 111 12.93 -15.18 -13.43
C SER A 111 12.76 -16.69 -13.69
N GLN A 112 12.43 -17.14 -14.90
CA GLN A 112 11.98 -18.52 -15.18
C GLN A 112 12.92 -19.63 -14.68
N VAL A 113 14.24 -19.43 -14.72
CA VAL A 113 15.20 -20.46 -14.28
C VAL A 113 15.22 -20.61 -12.75
N SER A 114 15.18 -19.49 -12.02
CA SER A 114 15.12 -19.52 -10.55
C SER A 114 13.76 -20.01 -10.05
N GLU A 115 12.68 -19.69 -10.75
CA GLU A 115 11.33 -20.20 -10.45
C GLU A 115 11.24 -21.72 -10.66
N ARG A 116 11.77 -22.25 -11.77
CA ARG A 116 11.86 -23.69 -12.02
C ARG A 116 12.65 -24.44 -10.93
N LEU A 117 13.80 -23.89 -10.50
CA LEU A 117 14.57 -24.43 -9.38
C LEU A 117 13.73 -24.50 -8.09
N HIS A 118 13.15 -23.37 -7.66
CA HIS A 118 12.36 -23.35 -6.42
C HIS A 118 11.14 -24.28 -6.50
N THR A 119 10.49 -24.37 -7.66
CA THR A 119 9.34 -25.26 -7.90
C THR A 119 9.76 -26.73 -7.77
N SER A 120 10.89 -27.12 -8.39
CA SER A 120 11.39 -28.49 -8.29
C SER A 120 11.84 -28.85 -6.87
N LEU A 121 12.47 -27.91 -6.14
CA LEU A 121 12.85 -28.12 -4.74
C LEU A 121 11.65 -28.24 -3.80
N ALA A 122 10.60 -27.44 -4.06
CA ALA A 122 9.35 -27.45 -3.30
C ALA A 122 8.58 -28.75 -3.47
N PHE A 123 8.27 -29.13 -4.72
CA PHE A 123 7.31 -30.19 -5.02
C PHE A 123 7.96 -31.56 -5.33
N SER A 124 9.14 -31.59 -5.97
CA SER A 124 9.76 -32.86 -6.40
C SER A 124 10.80 -33.40 -5.41
N ALA A 125 11.51 -32.52 -4.70
CA ALA A 125 12.58 -32.90 -3.78
C ALA A 125 12.17 -32.88 -2.28
N GLY A 126 11.02 -32.29 -1.94
CA GLY A 126 10.53 -32.22 -0.56
C GLY A 126 11.44 -31.43 0.40
N LEU A 127 12.24 -30.49 -0.13
CA LEU A 127 13.31 -29.81 0.64
C LEU A 127 12.77 -29.09 1.88
N VAL A 128 11.61 -28.45 1.79
CA VAL A 128 11.04 -27.65 2.89
C VAL A 128 10.79 -28.51 4.13
N GLN A 129 10.09 -29.64 3.98
CA GLN A 129 9.80 -30.54 5.09
C GLN A 129 11.08 -31.13 5.69
N ARG A 130 12.00 -31.57 4.83
CA ARG A 130 13.28 -32.20 5.20
C ARG A 130 14.20 -31.25 5.96
N LEU A 131 14.41 -30.04 5.43
CA LEU A 131 15.27 -29.03 6.06
C LEU A 131 14.65 -28.48 7.35
N TRP A 132 13.31 -28.42 7.44
CA TRP A 132 12.60 -28.07 8.65
C TRP A 132 12.77 -29.13 9.75
N THR A 133 12.31 -30.36 9.53
CA THR A 133 12.26 -31.40 10.58
C THR A 133 13.62 -32.02 10.88
N GLY A 134 14.49 -32.17 9.88
CA GLY A 134 15.80 -32.82 10.02
C GLY A 134 16.91 -31.90 10.53
N TYR A 135 16.74 -30.58 10.49
CA TYR A 135 17.83 -29.64 10.79
C TYR A 135 17.40 -28.42 11.62
N LEU A 136 16.41 -27.64 11.15
CA LEU A 136 16.05 -26.37 11.79
C LEU A 136 15.31 -26.58 13.12
N LYS A 137 14.24 -27.39 13.14
CA LYS A 137 13.41 -27.60 14.34
C LYS A 137 14.20 -28.20 15.52
N PRO A 138 15.06 -29.23 15.35
CA PRO A 138 15.85 -29.78 16.47
C PRO A 138 16.83 -28.78 17.09
N ARG A 139 17.31 -27.80 16.30
CA ARG A 139 18.24 -26.76 16.79
C ARG A 139 17.52 -25.59 17.46
N LEU A 140 16.25 -25.35 17.14
CA LEU A 140 15.42 -24.31 17.74
C LEU A 140 15.20 -24.55 19.25
N ALA A 141 15.01 -25.82 19.65
CA ALA A 141 14.66 -26.22 21.02
C ALA A 141 15.73 -25.95 22.10
N GLY A 142 16.91 -25.43 21.74
CA GLY A 142 18.01 -25.16 22.68
C GLY A 142 18.79 -23.87 22.42
N GLN A 143 18.27 -22.95 21.59
CA GLN A 143 18.94 -21.69 21.25
C GLN A 143 18.44 -20.52 22.11
N SER A 144 19.38 -19.72 22.64
CA SER A 144 19.14 -18.37 23.12
C SER A 144 19.39 -17.36 21.98
N TRP A 145 18.56 -16.33 21.87
CA TRP A 145 18.71 -15.29 20.84
C TRP A 145 19.68 -14.18 21.30
N ASP A 146 20.90 -14.58 21.70
CA ASP A 146 21.89 -13.70 22.32
C ASP A 146 22.65 -12.82 21.30
N SER A 147 23.05 -11.62 21.73
CA SER A 147 23.68 -10.60 20.88
C SER A 147 25.09 -10.92 20.36
N SER A 148 25.71 -12.03 20.81
CA SER A 148 27.06 -12.46 20.37
C SER A 148 27.11 -12.95 18.92
N TYR A 149 25.97 -13.14 18.25
CA TYR A 149 25.88 -13.53 16.84
C TYR A 149 26.48 -12.51 15.84
N ALA A 150 26.79 -11.29 16.28
CA ALA A 150 27.52 -10.32 15.46
C ALA A 150 28.94 -10.79 15.07
N GLU A 151 29.61 -11.56 15.93
CA GLU A 151 31.01 -11.97 15.73
C GLU A 151 31.17 -13.29 14.94
N LEU A 152 30.14 -14.13 14.91
CA LEU A 152 30.22 -15.54 14.48
C LEU A 152 29.84 -15.82 13.01
N GLY A 153 29.46 -14.80 12.23
CA GLY A 153 29.17 -14.94 10.78
C GLY A 153 27.83 -15.61 10.45
N ASP A 154 27.70 -16.91 10.70
CA ASP A 154 26.44 -17.68 10.61
C ASP A 154 26.29 -18.60 11.84
N PRO A 155 25.27 -18.39 12.70
CA PRO A 155 24.97 -19.23 13.87
C PRO A 155 24.45 -20.65 13.53
N GLY A 156 24.42 -21.01 12.25
CA GLY A 156 24.00 -22.32 11.75
C GLY A 156 22.52 -22.40 11.39
N TRP A 157 21.71 -21.38 11.68
CA TRP A 157 20.32 -21.29 11.21
C TRP A 157 20.15 -20.32 10.02
N MET A 158 21.06 -19.36 9.81
CA MET A 158 20.87 -18.30 8.82
C MET A 158 20.94 -18.85 7.39
N LEU A 159 21.97 -19.63 7.06
CA LEU A 159 22.10 -20.21 5.73
C LEU A 159 20.94 -21.18 5.38
N PRO A 160 20.57 -22.18 6.22
CA PRO A 160 19.40 -23.02 5.98
C PRO A 160 18.11 -22.22 5.77
N LEU A 161 17.85 -21.23 6.63
CA LEU A 161 16.63 -20.42 6.53
C LEU A 161 16.61 -19.57 5.24
N SER A 162 17.77 -19.08 4.78
CA SER A 162 17.89 -18.32 3.52
C SER A 162 17.53 -19.15 2.27
N VAL A 163 17.69 -20.47 2.34
CA VAL A 163 17.29 -21.42 1.27
C VAL A 163 15.86 -21.89 1.46
N LEU A 164 15.41 -22.17 2.69
CA LEU A 164 14.04 -22.59 2.99
C LEU A 164 13.01 -21.54 2.57
N CYS A 165 13.25 -20.26 2.90
CA CYS A 165 12.27 -19.20 2.69
C CYS A 165 11.81 -19.04 1.23
N PRO A 166 12.68 -18.86 0.23
CA PRO A 166 12.26 -18.71 -1.17
C PRO A 166 11.62 -19.98 -1.74
N VAL A 167 12.08 -21.17 -1.34
CA VAL A 167 11.50 -22.45 -1.77
C VAL A 167 10.10 -22.63 -1.18
N TYR A 168 9.90 -22.33 0.10
CA TYR A 168 8.59 -22.47 0.74
C TYR A 168 7.61 -21.40 0.24
N THR A 169 8.07 -20.17 -0.01
CA THR A 169 7.29 -19.12 -0.72
C THR A 169 6.78 -19.63 -2.07
N CYS A 170 7.65 -20.28 -2.85
CA CYS A 170 7.27 -20.89 -4.14
C CYS A 170 6.24 -22.02 -3.97
N ALA A 171 6.38 -22.85 -2.92
CA ALA A 171 5.44 -23.93 -2.61
C ALA A 171 4.05 -23.37 -2.26
N LEU A 172 3.97 -22.31 -1.45
CA LEU A 172 2.71 -21.64 -1.11
C LEU A 172 2.03 -21.05 -2.35
N SER A 173 2.78 -20.41 -3.25
CA SER A 173 2.22 -19.85 -4.50
C SER A 173 1.62 -20.89 -5.45
N GLY A 174 2.14 -22.13 -5.44
CA GLY A 174 1.66 -23.23 -6.29
C GLY A 174 0.51 -24.06 -5.70
N VAL A 175 0.07 -23.76 -4.49
CA VAL A 175 -0.96 -24.51 -3.72
C VAL A 175 -2.15 -23.58 -3.45
N SER A 176 -3.38 -24.09 -3.44
CA SER A 176 -4.55 -23.26 -3.15
C SER A 176 -4.66 -22.91 -1.66
N ALA A 177 -5.43 -21.87 -1.31
CA ALA A 177 -5.74 -21.53 0.08
C ALA A 177 -6.60 -22.61 0.77
N ASP A 178 -7.38 -23.36 -0.02
CA ASP A 178 -8.24 -24.46 0.46
C ASP A 178 -7.45 -25.75 0.77
N ASP A 179 -6.29 -25.92 0.13
CA ASP A 179 -5.40 -27.07 0.35
C ASP A 179 -4.69 -26.97 1.71
N SER A 180 -4.14 -28.08 2.19
CA SER A 180 -3.21 -28.08 3.32
C SER A 180 -1.92 -27.33 3.00
N LEU A 181 -1.39 -26.59 3.97
CA LEU A 181 -0.05 -26.00 3.87
C LEU A 181 1.00 -27.09 3.54
N PRO A 182 2.03 -26.79 2.72
CA PRO A 182 3.09 -27.74 2.37
C PRO A 182 3.90 -28.26 3.58
N LEU A 183 3.98 -27.49 4.66
CA LEU A 183 4.30 -28.01 6.00
C LEU A 183 3.00 -28.25 6.77
N PRO A 184 2.89 -29.33 7.57
CA PRO A 184 1.73 -29.55 8.43
C PRO A 184 1.44 -28.30 9.28
N PRO A 185 0.17 -27.88 9.47
CA PRO A 185 -0.14 -26.62 10.17
C PRO A 185 0.52 -26.50 11.55
N ARG A 186 0.60 -27.57 12.34
CA ARG A 186 1.30 -27.61 13.64
C ARG A 186 2.81 -27.35 13.56
N GLU A 187 3.45 -27.71 12.44
CA GLU A 187 4.87 -27.41 12.19
C GLU A 187 5.09 -25.93 11.82
N VAL A 188 4.06 -25.27 11.28
CA VAL A 188 4.08 -23.83 11.01
C VAL A 188 3.78 -23.05 12.30
N TYR A 189 2.74 -23.43 13.02
CA TYR A 189 2.33 -22.86 14.30
C TYR A 189 1.51 -23.87 15.12
N ASP A 190 1.88 -24.09 16.38
CA ASP A 190 1.09 -24.84 17.36
C ASP A 190 0.74 -23.92 18.54
N ALA A 191 -0.54 -23.79 18.87
CA ALA A 191 -0.98 -22.96 19.99
C ALA A 191 -0.56 -23.54 21.36
N ALA A 192 -0.30 -24.84 21.46
CA ALA A 192 0.21 -25.48 22.68
C ALA A 192 1.72 -25.29 22.85
N ALA A 193 2.46 -25.10 21.75
CA ALA A 193 3.92 -24.93 21.73
C ALA A 193 4.33 -23.80 20.76
N PRO A 194 3.91 -22.54 21.01
CA PRO A 194 4.03 -21.44 20.04
C PRO A 194 5.47 -21.09 19.68
N ARG A 195 6.46 -21.50 20.50
CA ARG A 195 7.89 -21.28 20.28
C ARG A 195 8.57 -22.37 19.43
N GLU A 196 7.91 -23.49 19.15
CA GLU A 196 8.48 -24.63 18.41
C GLU A 196 8.17 -24.64 16.90
N GLY A 197 7.25 -23.78 16.46
CA GLY A 197 6.84 -23.67 15.05
C GLY A 197 7.72 -22.74 14.20
N LEU A 198 7.69 -22.95 12.88
CA LEU A 198 8.42 -22.12 11.91
C LEU A 198 8.05 -20.62 12.01
N LEU A 199 6.81 -20.29 12.40
CA LEU A 199 6.38 -18.91 12.60
C LEU A 199 7.25 -18.19 13.66
N HIS A 200 7.57 -18.86 14.78
CA HIS A 200 8.42 -18.26 15.81
C HIS A 200 9.87 -18.08 15.31
N LEU A 201 10.45 -19.08 14.64
CA LEU A 201 11.78 -18.94 14.03
C LEU A 201 11.86 -17.75 13.07
N LEU A 202 10.88 -17.60 12.17
CA LEU A 202 10.84 -16.48 11.20
C LEU A 202 10.75 -15.13 11.90
N LYS A 203 9.86 -15.00 12.90
CA LYS A 203 9.68 -13.76 13.66
C LYS A 203 10.94 -13.36 14.41
N SER A 204 11.49 -14.28 15.20
CA SER A 204 12.68 -14.02 16.04
C SER A 204 13.91 -13.73 15.19
N ALA A 205 14.09 -14.44 14.06
CA ALA A 205 15.16 -14.14 13.10
C ALA A 205 15.04 -12.75 12.48
N LEU A 206 13.84 -12.37 12.01
CA LEU A 206 13.61 -11.06 11.42
C LEU A 206 13.73 -9.94 12.46
N TRP A 207 13.21 -10.14 13.68
CA TRP A 207 13.34 -9.19 14.78
C TRP A 207 14.80 -8.97 15.16
N HIS A 208 15.59 -10.03 15.30
CA HIS A 208 17.02 -9.91 15.60
C HIS A 208 17.78 -9.13 14.49
N ILE A 209 17.58 -9.50 13.22
CA ILE A 209 18.29 -8.94 12.06
C ILE A 209 17.84 -7.50 11.70
N LEU A 210 16.59 -7.12 11.97
CA LEU A 210 16.03 -5.81 11.62
C LEU A 210 16.04 -4.82 12.79
N TRP A 211 15.81 -5.30 14.02
CA TRP A 211 15.59 -4.47 15.20
C TRP A 211 16.72 -4.54 16.23
N VAL A 212 17.26 -5.73 16.56
CA VAL A 212 18.30 -5.88 17.61
C VAL A 212 19.68 -5.47 17.08
N GLU A 213 20.16 -6.15 16.02
CA GLU A 213 21.41 -5.78 15.33
C GLU A 213 21.30 -4.38 14.71
N GLY A 214 20.13 -4.04 14.16
CA GLY A 214 19.90 -2.82 13.40
C GLY A 214 20.68 -2.78 12.08
N GLN A 215 20.75 -1.61 11.44
CA GLN A 215 21.52 -1.42 10.20
C GLN A 215 22.99 -1.04 10.49
N SER A 216 23.24 -0.33 11.60
CA SER A 216 24.54 0.25 11.95
C SER A 216 25.64 -0.77 12.29
N SER A 217 25.26 -1.96 12.78
CA SER A 217 26.20 -3.04 13.14
C SER A 217 26.78 -3.79 11.95
N LEU A 218 26.18 -3.66 10.75
CA LEU A 218 26.66 -4.37 9.56
C LEU A 218 27.98 -3.82 9.01
N GLY A 219 28.40 -2.61 9.41
CA GLY A 219 29.67 -2.03 9.00
C GLY A 219 30.92 -2.79 9.46
N SER A 220 30.82 -3.66 10.47
CA SER A 220 31.93 -4.51 10.95
C SER A 220 31.80 -6.00 10.56
N ALA A 221 30.75 -6.38 9.83
CA ALA A 221 30.50 -7.78 9.48
C ALA A 221 31.25 -8.20 8.19
N PRO A 222 31.81 -9.42 8.12
CA PRO A 222 32.44 -9.93 6.89
C PRO A 222 31.40 -10.05 5.76
N GLY A 223 31.81 -9.70 4.53
CA GLY A 223 30.93 -9.60 3.35
C GLY A 223 29.95 -10.78 3.13
N PRO A 224 30.35 -12.06 3.27
CA PRO A 224 29.44 -13.19 3.13
C PRO A 224 28.28 -13.19 4.14
N ALA A 225 28.52 -12.75 5.37
CA ALA A 225 27.52 -12.68 6.44
C ALA A 225 26.57 -11.48 6.26
N LEU A 226 27.06 -10.38 5.70
CA LEU A 226 26.24 -9.23 5.31
C LEU A 226 25.28 -9.58 4.16
N ALA A 227 25.79 -10.26 3.13
CA ALA A 227 24.96 -10.77 2.03
C ALA A 227 23.91 -11.79 2.50
N LEU A 228 24.24 -12.64 3.49
CA LEU A 228 23.31 -13.60 4.06
C LEU A 228 22.20 -12.92 4.89
N ARG A 229 22.52 -11.89 5.66
CA ARG A 229 21.52 -11.03 6.34
C ARG A 229 20.58 -10.37 5.33
N ALA A 230 21.11 -9.83 4.23
CA ALA A 230 20.29 -9.23 3.18
C ALA A 230 19.33 -10.23 2.50
N ASP A 231 19.84 -11.41 2.13
CA ASP A 231 19.02 -12.52 1.59
C ASP A 231 17.89 -12.91 2.55
N LEU A 232 18.16 -12.99 3.86
CA LEU A 232 17.16 -13.30 4.89
C LEU A 232 16.10 -12.21 5.08
N ARG A 233 16.50 -10.93 5.16
CA ARG A 233 15.57 -9.79 5.30
C ARG A 233 14.49 -9.81 4.21
N VAL A 234 14.89 -10.12 2.97
CA VAL A 234 13.97 -10.22 1.82
C VAL A 234 13.22 -11.55 1.82
N GLY A 235 13.93 -12.68 1.94
CA GLY A 235 13.36 -14.02 1.82
C GLY A 235 12.41 -14.39 2.96
N ALA A 236 12.86 -14.25 4.20
CA ALA A 236 12.04 -14.56 5.38
C ALA A 236 10.91 -13.54 5.54
N GLY A 237 11.15 -12.25 5.25
CA GLY A 237 10.12 -11.21 5.26
C GLY A 237 9.00 -11.49 4.26
N ARG A 238 9.34 -11.94 3.04
CA ARG A 238 8.36 -12.36 2.02
C ARG A 238 7.57 -13.59 2.46
N LEU A 239 8.24 -14.61 3.02
CA LEU A 239 7.56 -15.82 3.50
C LEU A 239 6.61 -15.52 4.67
N LEU A 240 7.07 -14.77 5.68
CA LEU A 240 6.26 -14.40 6.84
C LEU A 240 5.01 -13.60 6.41
N ARG A 241 5.17 -12.70 5.44
CA ARG A 241 4.07 -11.93 4.85
C ARG A 241 3.07 -12.84 4.11
N GLN A 242 3.54 -13.75 3.24
CA GLN A 242 2.64 -14.68 2.54
C GLN A 242 1.92 -15.65 3.50
N LEU A 243 2.56 -16.07 4.59
CA LEU A 243 1.91 -16.84 5.66
C LEU A 243 0.82 -16.02 6.39
N ASN A 244 1.07 -14.72 6.65
CA ASN A 244 0.08 -13.82 7.22
C ASN A 244 -1.14 -13.63 6.30
N ASP A 245 -0.91 -13.43 5.01
CA ASP A 245 -2.00 -13.26 4.04
C ASP A 245 -2.79 -14.57 3.79
N ARG A 246 -2.16 -15.74 3.96
CA ARG A 246 -2.91 -17.01 4.02
C ARG A 246 -3.71 -17.13 5.31
N ASN A 247 -3.21 -16.61 6.44
CA ASN A 247 -3.91 -16.63 7.71
C ASN A 247 -5.14 -15.71 7.73
N THR A 248 -5.19 -14.65 6.92
CA THR A 248 -6.40 -13.83 6.74
C THR A 248 -7.47 -14.55 5.92
N VAL A 249 -7.10 -15.34 4.91
CA VAL A 249 -8.04 -16.17 4.13
C VAL A 249 -8.52 -17.39 4.93
N ARG A 250 -7.59 -18.13 5.54
CA ARG A 250 -7.87 -19.33 6.35
C ARG A 250 -7.02 -19.34 7.61
N ARG A 251 -7.62 -18.96 8.74
CA ARG A 251 -6.94 -18.89 10.03
C ARG A 251 -6.39 -20.26 10.46
N PHE A 252 -5.08 -20.32 10.67
CA PHE A 252 -4.36 -21.41 11.32
C PHE A 252 -3.60 -20.94 12.58
N ALA A 253 -3.41 -19.63 12.74
CA ALA A 253 -2.83 -18.97 13.90
C ALA A 253 -3.66 -17.74 14.29
N ALA A 254 -3.56 -17.30 15.54
CA ALA A 254 -4.13 -16.03 15.98
C ALA A 254 -3.38 -14.86 15.29
N PRO A 255 -4.03 -13.73 14.93
CA PRO A 255 -3.34 -12.59 14.33
C PRO A 255 -2.16 -12.09 15.17
N GLU A 256 -2.31 -12.13 16.50
CA GLU A 256 -1.32 -11.74 17.50
C GLU A 256 -0.06 -12.63 17.44
N ALA A 257 -0.21 -13.87 16.95
CA ALA A 257 0.91 -14.80 16.79
C ALA A 257 1.93 -14.32 15.73
N PHE A 258 1.60 -13.37 14.86
CA PHE A 258 2.53 -12.75 13.92
C PHE A 258 3.31 -11.56 14.52
N LEU A 259 2.76 -10.91 15.55
CA LEU A 259 3.34 -9.69 16.16
C LEU A 259 4.61 -9.98 16.97
N ALA A 260 5.57 -9.05 16.99
CA ALA A 260 6.76 -9.15 17.82
C ALA A 260 6.42 -8.96 19.31
N GLU A 261 6.78 -9.95 20.14
CA GLU A 261 6.51 -9.96 21.60
C GLU A 261 7.23 -8.81 22.35
N GLU A 262 8.32 -8.30 21.79
CA GLU A 262 9.19 -7.26 22.40
C GLU A 262 8.95 -5.83 21.86
N LEU A 263 7.89 -5.62 21.06
CA LEU A 263 7.61 -4.31 20.46
C LEU A 263 6.97 -3.34 21.46
N HIS A 264 7.79 -2.52 22.10
CA HIS A 264 7.32 -1.40 22.91
C HIS A 264 6.87 -0.21 22.03
N HIS A 265 5.58 0.15 22.10
CA HIS A 265 4.95 1.23 21.33
C HIS A 265 5.73 2.57 21.40
N GLU A 266 6.16 3.00 22.59
CA GLU A 266 6.90 4.26 22.76
C GLU A 266 8.25 4.24 22.06
N ARG A 267 9.00 3.13 22.18
CA ARG A 267 10.30 2.96 21.52
C ARG A 267 10.16 2.92 20.00
N PHE A 268 9.14 2.22 19.50
CA PHE A 268 8.83 2.20 18.07
C PHE A 268 8.46 3.59 17.54
N SER A 269 7.55 4.28 18.22
CA SER A 269 7.11 5.64 17.86
C SER A 269 8.28 6.63 17.88
N SER A 270 9.19 6.51 18.86
CA SER A 270 10.41 7.32 18.95
C SER A 270 11.36 7.06 17.77
N GLU A 271 11.60 5.80 17.39
CA GLU A 271 12.42 5.46 16.20
C GLU A 271 11.80 5.96 14.88
N VAL A 272 10.47 5.92 14.73
CA VAL A 272 9.79 6.54 13.57
C VAL A 272 9.91 8.06 13.62
N ALA A 273 9.74 8.70 14.78
CA ALA A 273 9.90 10.15 14.92
C ALA A 273 11.35 10.62 14.68
N ALA A 274 12.35 9.83 15.09
CA ALA A 274 13.77 10.09 14.85
C ALA A 274 14.11 9.98 13.36
N LEU A 275 13.64 8.92 12.68
CA LEU A 275 13.71 8.79 11.22
C LEU A 275 13.17 10.05 10.54
N LEU A 276 11.96 10.48 10.90
CA LEU A 276 11.29 11.64 10.32
C LEU A 276 11.98 12.98 10.63
N SER A 277 12.61 13.11 11.80
CA SER A 277 13.35 14.31 12.19
C SER A 277 14.69 14.44 11.47
N GLY A 278 15.28 13.32 11.03
CA GLY A 278 16.48 13.29 10.18
C GLY A 278 16.21 13.58 8.69
N LEU A 279 14.95 13.66 8.26
CA LEU A 279 14.59 13.97 6.87
C LEU A 279 14.77 15.46 6.57
N GLY A 280 16.00 15.86 6.21
CA GLY A 280 16.28 17.08 5.43
C GLY A 280 15.83 16.98 3.96
N GLY A 281 15.33 15.81 3.56
CA GLY A 281 14.84 15.42 2.23
C GLY A 281 14.55 13.92 2.23
N PHE A 282 13.78 13.43 1.25
CA PHE A 282 13.52 11.99 1.06
C PHE A 282 14.72 11.28 0.40
N ASP A 283 15.88 11.32 1.05
CA ASP A 283 17.09 10.65 0.58
C ASP A 283 17.14 9.19 1.05
N SER A 284 17.36 8.29 0.08
CA SER A 284 17.50 6.83 0.25
C SER A 284 18.52 6.39 1.32
N ALA A 285 19.47 7.26 1.67
CA ALA A 285 20.45 7.01 2.72
C ALA A 285 19.82 6.92 4.13
N CYS A 286 18.80 7.74 4.45
CA CYS A 286 18.19 7.75 5.78
C CYS A 286 17.30 6.52 6.02
N GLU A 287 16.52 6.14 4.99
CA GLU A 287 15.78 4.86 4.95
C GLU A 287 16.68 3.65 5.24
N SER A 288 17.93 3.70 4.78
CA SER A 288 18.90 2.61 4.91
C SER A 288 19.49 2.46 6.32
N GLN A 289 19.16 3.33 7.28
CA GLN A 289 19.72 3.30 8.65
C GLN A 289 18.68 3.10 9.76
N SER A 290 17.41 3.47 9.55
CA SER A 290 16.36 3.29 10.57
C SER A 290 15.97 1.82 10.78
N ARG A 291 15.93 1.40 12.06
CA ARG A 291 15.44 0.08 12.49
C ARG A 291 13.94 -0.06 12.21
N ALA A 292 13.16 0.97 12.56
CA ALA A 292 11.71 0.99 12.32
C ALA A 292 11.36 0.89 10.84
N TRP A 293 12.07 1.62 9.96
CA TRP A 293 11.85 1.51 8.52
C TRP A 293 12.20 0.13 7.97
N ALA A 294 13.30 -0.47 8.43
CA ALA A 294 13.68 -1.82 8.05
C ALA A 294 12.60 -2.85 8.42
N VAL A 295 12.01 -2.76 9.62
CA VAL A 295 10.87 -3.60 10.03
C VAL A 295 9.64 -3.34 9.17
N LEU A 296 9.23 -2.09 9.00
CA LEU A 296 8.05 -1.71 8.21
C LEU A 296 8.14 -2.18 6.74
N ARG A 297 9.33 -2.10 6.14
CA ARG A 297 9.57 -2.49 4.75
C ARG A 297 9.62 -4.02 4.56
N HIS A 298 10.34 -4.72 5.43
CA HIS A 298 10.63 -6.15 5.24
C HIS A 298 9.64 -7.07 5.98
N ALA A 299 9.24 -6.73 7.20
CA ALA A 299 8.43 -7.56 8.09
C ALA A 299 7.31 -6.76 8.81
N PRO A 300 6.41 -6.05 8.08
CA PRO A 300 5.39 -5.20 8.68
C PRO A 300 4.41 -5.96 9.58
N CYS A 301 4.18 -7.24 9.33
CA CYS A 301 3.34 -8.12 10.17
C CYS A 301 3.90 -8.39 11.57
N LEU A 302 5.14 -7.99 11.88
CA LEU A 302 5.68 -7.95 13.25
C LEU A 302 5.12 -6.77 14.08
N VAL A 303 4.61 -5.74 13.42
CA VAL A 303 4.11 -4.50 14.04
C VAL A 303 2.58 -4.50 13.97
N PRO A 304 1.82 -4.05 14.99
CA PRO A 304 0.36 -3.95 14.91
C PRO A 304 -0.11 -2.96 13.84
N PHE A 305 -1.28 -3.21 13.22
CA PHE A 305 -1.84 -2.34 12.17
C PHE A 305 -1.93 -0.87 12.58
N GLN A 306 -2.37 -0.61 13.82
CA GLN A 306 -2.54 0.73 14.38
C GLN A 306 -1.21 1.51 14.38
N GLU A 307 -0.10 0.86 14.71
CA GLU A 307 1.22 1.51 14.73
C GLU A 307 1.74 1.82 13.32
N ARG A 308 1.43 0.96 12.34
CA ARG A 308 1.79 1.20 10.94
C ARG A 308 0.92 2.30 10.31
N ALA A 309 -0.37 2.36 10.67
CA ALA A 309 -1.26 3.45 10.30
C ALA A 309 -0.82 4.79 10.88
N ARG A 310 -0.37 4.84 12.15
CA ARG A 310 0.26 6.03 12.76
C ARG A 310 1.54 6.42 12.02
N ALA A 311 2.45 5.47 11.77
CA ALA A 311 3.69 5.74 11.02
C ALA A 311 3.41 6.31 9.62
N PHE A 312 2.39 5.77 8.92
CA PHE A 312 1.92 6.29 7.64
C PHE A 312 1.39 7.74 7.74
N GLN A 313 0.53 8.03 8.71
CA GLN A 313 0.03 9.38 8.95
C GLN A 313 1.16 10.37 9.28
N MET A 314 2.15 9.93 10.06
CA MET A 314 3.33 10.73 10.40
C MET A 314 4.18 11.04 9.15
N LEU A 315 4.46 10.04 8.29
CA LEU A 315 5.14 10.21 7.00
C LEU A 315 4.43 11.24 6.10
N VAL A 316 3.12 11.09 5.93
CA VAL A 316 2.27 12.06 5.20
C VAL A 316 2.38 13.46 5.81
N SER A 317 2.31 13.59 7.15
CA SER A 317 2.37 14.89 7.84
C SER A 317 3.72 15.61 7.68
N VAL A 318 4.79 14.87 7.39
CA VAL A 318 6.15 15.41 7.19
C VAL A 318 6.36 15.80 5.74
N ASP A 319 5.93 14.98 4.77
CA ASP A 319 5.93 15.35 3.35
C ASP A 319 5.05 16.58 3.06
N ARG A 320 3.92 16.75 3.79
CA ARG A 320 3.15 18.01 3.79
C ARG A 320 3.95 19.21 4.30
N ARG A 321 4.71 19.05 5.39
CA ARG A 321 5.47 20.14 6.06
C ARG A 321 6.76 20.54 5.35
N GLN A 322 7.43 19.61 4.67
CA GLN A 322 8.67 19.86 3.93
C GLN A 322 8.44 20.66 2.63
N ARG A 323 7.21 20.68 2.13
CA ARG A 323 6.82 21.52 0.99
C ARG A 323 6.50 22.94 1.47
N PRO A 324 6.86 23.98 0.70
CA PRO A 324 6.66 25.36 1.11
C PRO A 324 5.16 25.71 1.22
N HIS A 325 4.61 25.57 2.43
CA HIS A 325 3.29 26.11 2.75
C HIS A 325 3.40 27.62 2.96
N GLU A 326 2.88 28.38 2.01
CA GLU A 326 2.48 29.77 2.24
C GLU A 326 1.45 29.85 3.38
N VAL A 327 1.93 30.29 4.55
CA VAL A 327 1.17 30.73 5.74
C VAL A 327 0.35 29.62 6.43
N PRO A 328 0.45 29.45 7.77
CA PRO A 328 -0.44 28.56 8.50
C PRO A 328 -1.92 28.98 8.32
N PRO A 329 -2.89 28.08 8.55
CA PRO A 329 -4.29 28.49 8.59
C PRO A 329 -4.44 29.61 9.63
N VAL A 330 -4.81 30.81 9.18
CA VAL A 330 -5.30 31.85 10.08
C VAL A 330 -6.43 31.23 10.86
N HIS A 331 -6.33 31.18 12.20
CA HIS A 331 -7.40 30.66 13.04
C HIS A 331 -8.64 31.53 12.82
N PHE A 332 -9.55 31.08 11.95
CA PHE A 332 -10.74 31.85 11.57
C PHE A 332 -11.71 32.01 12.75
N ALA A 333 -11.66 31.10 13.72
CA ALA A 333 -12.27 31.27 15.03
C ALA A 333 -11.89 32.63 15.67
N ASP A 334 -10.64 33.08 15.51
CA ASP A 334 -10.17 34.32 16.11
C ASP A 334 -10.60 35.55 15.29
N THR A 335 -10.79 35.43 13.97
CA THR A 335 -11.36 36.51 13.14
C THR A 335 -12.87 36.65 13.32
N GLU A 336 -13.62 35.56 13.38
CA GLU A 336 -15.07 35.61 13.66
C GLU A 336 -15.36 36.05 15.08
N VAL A 337 -14.61 35.57 16.09
CA VAL A 337 -14.75 36.08 17.48
C VAL A 337 -14.38 37.56 17.57
N ARG A 338 -13.36 38.05 16.85
CA ARG A 338 -13.05 39.48 16.77
C ARG A 338 -14.12 40.28 16.01
N HIS A 339 -14.75 39.71 14.98
CA HIS A 339 -15.83 40.34 14.22
C HIS A 339 -17.13 40.41 15.03
N ALA A 340 -17.50 39.32 15.71
CA ALA A 340 -18.61 39.25 16.66
C ALA A 340 -18.40 40.24 17.82
N ARG A 341 -17.22 40.24 18.46
CA ARG A 341 -16.90 41.23 19.52
C ARG A 341 -16.92 42.67 19.00
N ARG A 342 -16.60 42.93 17.73
CA ARG A 342 -16.75 44.26 17.11
C ARG A 342 -18.22 44.63 16.86
N LEU A 343 -19.05 43.69 16.40
CA LEU A 343 -20.50 43.89 16.25
C LEU A 343 -21.21 44.06 17.60
N GLU A 344 -20.82 43.31 18.63
CA GLU A 344 -21.33 43.47 19.99
C GLU A 344 -20.87 44.79 20.62
N ALA A 345 -19.62 45.20 20.42
CA ALA A 345 -19.14 46.51 20.84
C ALA A 345 -19.86 47.65 20.10
N ALA A 346 -20.16 47.48 18.81
CA ALA A 346 -20.98 48.42 18.04
C ALA A 346 -22.43 48.47 18.54
N ARG A 347 -23.06 47.32 18.81
CA ARG A 347 -24.41 47.24 19.41
C ARG A 347 -24.47 47.87 20.80
N ARG A 348 -23.48 47.64 21.66
CA ARG A 348 -23.39 48.28 22.99
C ARG A 348 -23.27 49.79 22.87
N ARG A 349 -22.38 50.30 22.01
CA ARG A 349 -22.28 51.75 21.71
C ARG A 349 -23.58 52.34 21.16
N HIS A 350 -24.35 51.56 20.41
CA HIS A 350 -25.64 51.99 19.86
C HIS A 350 -26.80 51.94 20.87
N MET A 351 -26.68 51.18 21.96
CA MET A 351 -27.62 51.16 23.10
C MET A 351 -27.26 52.19 24.18
N ASP A 352 -25.97 52.44 24.45
CA ASP A 352 -25.55 53.46 25.42
C ASP A 352 -25.87 54.89 24.94
N ASN A 353 -26.03 55.11 23.63
CA ASN A 353 -26.31 56.43 23.07
C ASN A 353 -27.81 56.76 22.91
N SER A 354 -28.71 55.94 23.46
CA SER A 354 -30.18 56.15 23.40
C SER A 354 -30.78 56.90 24.61
N LEU A 355 -30.02 57.82 25.22
CA LEU A 355 -30.48 58.68 26.32
C LEU A 355 -30.12 60.16 26.10
N ALA A 356 -30.72 60.78 25.08
CA ALA A 356 -30.83 62.24 24.93
C ALA A 356 -32.15 62.60 24.21
N PRO A 357 -32.83 63.70 24.58
CA PRO A 357 -34.19 63.99 24.10
C PRO A 357 -34.23 64.63 22.71
N ALA A 358 -35.36 64.47 22.03
CA ALA A 358 -35.63 65.04 20.70
C ALA A 358 -35.71 66.58 20.71
N GLN A 359 -35.22 67.20 19.64
CA GLN A 359 -35.60 68.55 19.20
C GLN A 359 -35.71 68.60 17.66
N ASP A 360 -36.66 69.39 17.17
CA ASP A 360 -37.07 69.46 15.78
C ASP A 360 -36.07 70.18 14.84
N GLY A 361 -36.07 69.81 13.56
CA GLY A 361 -35.41 70.59 12.51
C GLY A 361 -35.19 69.85 11.19
N TRP A 362 -36.05 70.10 10.20
CA TRP A 362 -35.67 69.94 8.78
C TRP A 362 -34.97 71.22 8.32
N PRO A 363 -33.72 71.11 7.83
CA PRO A 363 -33.45 71.33 6.40
C PRO A 363 -32.49 70.22 5.88
N GLY A 364 -32.28 69.98 4.60
CA GLY A 364 -32.44 70.76 3.38
C GLY A 364 -31.51 70.11 2.33
N GLU A 365 -31.67 70.46 1.06
CA GLU A 365 -31.04 69.76 -0.08
C GLU A 365 -29.51 69.65 0.00
N GLN A 366 -28.97 68.47 -0.34
CA GLN A 366 -27.60 68.30 -0.83
C GLN A 366 -27.59 67.34 -2.04
N PRO A 367 -26.59 67.46 -2.95
CA PRO A 367 -26.79 67.14 -4.36
C PRO A 367 -26.74 65.65 -4.71
N PHE A 368 -27.34 65.34 -5.85
CA PHE A 368 -27.25 64.05 -6.54
C PHE A 368 -25.80 63.76 -6.94
N ASP A 369 -25.23 62.65 -6.46
CA ASP A 369 -23.91 62.14 -6.84
C ASP A 369 -24.10 61.09 -7.95
N PRO A 370 -23.65 61.33 -9.20
CA PRO A 370 -24.07 60.54 -10.36
C PRO A 370 -23.30 59.22 -10.59
N ASP A 371 -22.31 58.88 -9.75
CA ASP A 371 -21.42 57.71 -9.96
C ASP A 371 -21.92 56.40 -9.32
N LEU A 372 -23.23 56.27 -9.05
CA LEU A 372 -23.88 55.06 -8.55
C LEU A 372 -24.60 54.23 -9.63
N ASP A 373 -23.99 54.04 -10.82
CA ASP A 373 -24.41 53.01 -11.79
C ASP A 373 -23.31 52.66 -12.81
N ALA A 374 -22.38 51.76 -12.46
CA ALA A 374 -21.48 51.08 -13.40
C ALA A 374 -21.02 49.70 -12.85
N PRO A 375 -20.72 48.72 -13.72
CA PRO A 375 -20.81 47.30 -13.36
C PRO A 375 -19.55 46.70 -12.74
N GLN A 376 -19.77 45.59 -12.01
CA GLN A 376 -18.81 44.50 -11.75
C GLN A 376 -17.40 44.93 -11.27
N ALA A 377 -17.21 44.91 -9.96
CA ALA A 377 -15.86 44.87 -9.38
C ALA A 377 -15.11 43.62 -9.87
N ALA A 378 -14.27 43.79 -10.88
CA ALA A 378 -13.32 42.77 -11.31
C ALA A 378 -12.44 42.38 -10.12
N TRP A 379 -12.37 41.08 -9.83
CA TRP A 379 -11.50 40.56 -8.77
C TRP A 379 -10.04 40.94 -9.05
N PRO A 380 -9.22 41.21 -8.01
CA PRO A 380 -7.81 41.54 -8.18
C PRO A 380 -7.09 40.45 -8.99
N VAL A 381 -6.49 40.86 -10.10
CA VAL A 381 -5.73 39.96 -10.98
C VAL A 381 -4.48 39.46 -10.26
N GLY A 382 -4.38 38.15 -10.04
CA GLY A 382 -3.12 37.45 -9.82
C GLY A 382 -2.55 37.39 -8.40
N HIS A 383 -2.90 36.32 -7.68
CA HIS A 383 -1.92 35.62 -6.82
C HIS A 383 -1.63 34.24 -7.46
N PRO A 384 -0.37 33.91 -7.81
CA PRO A 384 -0.08 32.79 -8.73
C PRO A 384 -0.13 31.38 -8.11
N ASN A 385 -0.48 31.22 -6.83
CA ASN A 385 -0.29 29.97 -6.07
C ASN A 385 -1.58 29.35 -5.46
N ARG A 386 -2.77 29.68 -5.97
CA ARG A 386 -4.02 29.02 -5.57
C ARG A 386 -4.75 28.43 -6.77
N SER A 387 -4.61 27.12 -6.96
CA SER A 387 -5.32 26.34 -7.97
C SER A 387 -6.81 26.24 -7.62
N LEU A 388 -7.55 27.32 -7.91
CA LEU A 388 -9.01 27.30 -7.96
C LEU A 388 -9.43 26.63 -9.26
N VAL A 389 -10.18 25.53 -9.16
CA VAL A 389 -10.63 24.74 -10.30
C VAL A 389 -12.14 24.81 -10.38
N ALA A 390 -12.65 25.36 -11.49
CA ALA A 390 -14.07 25.33 -11.82
C ALA A 390 -14.44 23.95 -12.40
N ILE A 391 -15.47 23.31 -11.85
CA ILE A 391 -15.90 21.95 -12.21
C ILE A 391 -17.41 21.95 -12.47
N ARG A 392 -17.84 21.43 -13.62
CA ARG A 392 -19.27 21.19 -13.88
C ARG A 392 -19.67 19.83 -13.32
N ARG A 393 -20.74 19.76 -12.52
CA ARG A 393 -21.18 18.50 -11.89
C ARG A 393 -21.44 17.38 -12.89
N ASP A 394 -21.99 17.69 -14.05
CA ASP A 394 -22.27 16.69 -15.09
C ASP A 394 -20.98 16.10 -15.67
N PHE A 395 -19.97 16.93 -15.91
CA PHE A 395 -18.68 16.61 -16.55
C PHE A 395 -17.52 16.52 -15.55
N ILE A 396 -17.80 16.11 -14.31
CA ILE A 396 -16.85 16.15 -13.20
C ILE A 396 -15.55 15.35 -13.45
N VAL A 397 -15.64 14.22 -14.17
CA VAL A 397 -14.47 13.38 -14.46
C VAL A 397 -13.60 14.03 -15.54
N GLU A 398 -14.24 14.60 -16.56
CA GLU A 398 -13.61 15.23 -17.71
C GLU A 398 -12.99 16.60 -17.37
N ASP A 399 -13.73 17.46 -16.66
CA ASP A 399 -13.24 18.76 -16.19
C ASP A 399 -12.13 18.57 -15.17
N GLY A 400 -12.29 17.60 -14.25
CA GLY A 400 -11.26 17.20 -13.30
C GLY A 400 -9.99 16.69 -14.00
N PHE A 401 -10.14 15.81 -14.99
CA PHE A 401 -9.02 15.32 -15.80
C PHE A 401 -8.29 16.48 -16.50
N ALA A 402 -9.03 17.36 -17.17
CA ALA A 402 -8.45 18.49 -17.91
C ALA A 402 -7.68 19.47 -17.00
N ALA A 403 -8.21 19.77 -15.82
CA ALA A 403 -7.62 20.75 -14.91
C ALA A 403 -6.50 20.19 -14.01
N LEU A 404 -6.62 18.94 -13.56
CA LEU A 404 -5.77 18.38 -12.51
C LEU A 404 -4.70 17.41 -13.01
N ASN A 405 -4.93 16.71 -14.13
CA ASN A 405 -4.02 15.65 -14.58
C ASN A 405 -2.60 16.16 -14.89
N GLY A 406 -2.48 17.39 -15.43
CA GLY A 406 -1.19 18.01 -15.74
C GLY A 406 -0.38 18.48 -14.53
N LEU A 407 -0.94 18.47 -13.31
CA LEU A 407 -0.24 18.94 -12.11
C LEU A 407 0.73 17.89 -11.52
N GLY A 408 0.51 16.60 -11.78
CA GLY A 408 1.36 15.50 -11.29
C GLY A 408 1.66 15.61 -9.77
N PRO A 409 2.94 15.62 -9.34
CA PRO A 409 3.33 15.81 -7.94
C PRO A 409 2.86 17.13 -7.29
N GLY A 410 2.45 18.12 -8.10
CA GLY A 410 1.82 19.37 -7.64
C GLY A 410 0.44 19.16 -7.02
N LEU A 411 -0.23 18.03 -7.27
CA LEU A 411 -1.50 17.67 -6.64
C LEU A 411 -1.40 17.55 -5.12
N LYS A 412 -0.22 17.33 -4.53
CA LYS A 412 -0.06 17.34 -3.08
C LYS A 412 -0.38 18.72 -2.46
N ASN A 413 -0.29 19.80 -3.22
CA ASN A 413 -0.64 21.14 -2.77
C ASN A 413 -2.15 21.26 -2.49
N ARG A 414 -2.56 22.37 -1.85
CA ARG A 414 -3.97 22.64 -1.55
C ARG A 414 -4.71 23.07 -2.83
N ILE A 415 -5.56 22.18 -3.33
CA ILE A 415 -6.50 22.44 -4.41
C ILE A 415 -7.74 23.13 -3.80
N ARG A 416 -8.42 23.99 -4.58
CA ARG A 416 -9.75 24.51 -4.24
C ARG A 416 -10.71 24.22 -5.38
N VAL A 417 -11.88 23.67 -5.07
CA VAL A 417 -12.92 23.39 -6.09
C VAL A 417 -14.03 24.43 -5.99
N GLN A 418 -14.53 24.84 -7.15
CA GLN A 418 -15.73 25.64 -7.33
C GLN A 418 -16.66 24.90 -8.28
N PHE A 419 -17.83 24.47 -7.79
CA PHE A 419 -18.82 23.85 -8.67
C PHE A 419 -19.56 24.90 -9.51
N VAL A 420 -19.84 24.52 -10.74
CA VAL A 420 -20.61 25.29 -11.71
C VAL A 420 -21.78 24.43 -12.15
N ASN A 421 -23.00 24.96 -12.07
CA ASN A 421 -24.21 24.23 -12.43
C ASN A 421 -24.39 24.18 -13.97
N GLN A 422 -25.40 23.41 -14.42
CA GLN A 422 -25.74 23.26 -15.83
C GLN A 422 -26.04 24.56 -16.60
N PHE A 423 -26.34 25.66 -15.88
CA PHE A 423 -26.60 26.99 -16.45
C PHE A 423 -25.36 27.90 -16.47
N GLY A 424 -24.18 27.38 -16.10
CA GLY A 424 -22.94 28.16 -16.02
C GLY A 424 -22.83 29.06 -14.80
N ALA A 425 -23.77 29.00 -13.86
CA ALA A 425 -23.72 29.76 -12.62
C ALA A 425 -22.89 29.03 -11.56
N VAL A 426 -22.10 29.79 -10.81
CA VAL A 426 -21.30 29.31 -9.68
C VAL A 426 -22.22 28.90 -8.53
N GLU A 427 -22.01 27.70 -7.99
CA GLU A 427 -22.71 27.22 -6.80
C GLU A 427 -22.25 27.96 -5.54
N ALA A 428 -23.15 28.14 -4.57
CA ALA A 428 -22.85 28.87 -3.34
C ALA A 428 -21.94 28.04 -2.42
N GLY A 429 -20.69 28.47 -2.25
CA GLY A 429 -19.77 27.84 -1.32
C GLY A 429 -18.36 28.40 -1.38
N VAL A 430 -17.66 28.38 -0.23
CA VAL A 430 -16.23 28.71 -0.14
C VAL A 430 -15.47 27.45 0.27
N ASP A 431 -14.50 27.02 -0.54
CA ASP A 431 -13.81 25.77 -0.30
C ASP A 431 -12.80 25.86 0.87
N GLY A 432 -13.30 25.59 2.07
CA GLY A 432 -12.49 25.28 3.25
C GLY A 432 -11.84 23.88 3.18
N GLY A 433 -12.28 23.02 2.27
CA GLY A 433 -11.91 21.61 2.13
C GLY A 433 -13.11 20.69 1.85
N GLY A 434 -14.35 21.16 2.10
CA GLY A 434 -15.58 20.40 1.88
C GLY A 434 -15.89 20.17 0.39
N LEU A 435 -15.85 21.24 -0.42
CA LEU A 435 -16.11 21.13 -1.87
C LEU A 435 -15.06 20.24 -2.55
N PHE A 436 -13.80 20.29 -2.08
CA PHE A 436 -12.77 19.36 -2.54
C PHE A 436 -13.04 17.90 -2.16
N LYS A 437 -13.46 17.60 -0.93
CA LYS A 437 -13.85 16.23 -0.53
C LYS A 437 -14.98 15.70 -1.40
N ASP A 438 -16.02 16.50 -1.60
CA ASP A 438 -17.21 16.13 -2.38
C ASP A 438 -16.85 15.91 -3.86
N PHE A 439 -15.97 16.74 -4.43
CA PHE A 439 -15.41 16.54 -5.78
C PHE A 439 -14.68 15.20 -5.93
N ILE A 440 -13.81 14.87 -4.97
CA ILE A 440 -13.09 13.58 -4.98
C ILE A 440 -14.10 12.43 -4.90
N TRP A 441 -15.08 12.51 -4.01
CA TRP A 441 -16.09 11.47 -3.83
C TRP A 441 -16.97 11.27 -5.08
N GLU A 442 -17.49 12.33 -5.69
CA GLU A 442 -18.29 12.25 -6.90
C GLU A 442 -17.48 11.78 -8.12
N THR A 443 -16.24 12.26 -8.28
CA THR A 443 -15.32 11.79 -9.34
C THR A 443 -15.11 10.29 -9.23
N VAL A 444 -14.81 9.82 -8.02
CA VAL A 444 -14.60 8.40 -7.72
C VAL A 444 -15.87 7.60 -8.00
N ARG A 445 -17.03 8.04 -7.49
CA ARG A 445 -18.31 7.35 -7.68
C ARG A 445 -18.68 7.19 -9.17
N LYS A 446 -18.48 8.23 -9.99
CA LYS A 446 -18.78 8.14 -11.44
C LYS A 446 -17.73 7.32 -12.19
N ALA A 447 -16.44 7.57 -11.96
CA ALA A 447 -15.38 6.99 -12.79
C ALA A 447 -15.10 5.50 -12.52
N PHE A 448 -15.42 5.02 -11.32
CA PHE A 448 -15.28 3.62 -10.92
C PHE A 448 -16.55 2.78 -11.17
N ASP A 449 -17.64 3.40 -11.64
CA ASP A 449 -18.85 2.69 -12.06
C ASP A 449 -18.53 1.77 -13.27
N PRO A 450 -18.86 0.46 -13.23
CA PRO A 450 -18.67 -0.44 -14.36
C PRO A 450 -19.33 0.02 -15.67
N GLN A 451 -20.41 0.82 -15.61
CA GLN A 451 -21.07 1.39 -16.79
C GLN A 451 -20.23 2.46 -17.49
N TYR A 452 -19.35 3.16 -16.75
CA TYR A 452 -18.43 4.16 -17.31
C TYR A 452 -17.21 3.51 -18.00
N GLY A 453 -16.97 2.21 -17.76
CA GLY A 453 -16.14 1.35 -18.60
C GLY A 453 -14.66 1.23 -18.26
N PHE A 454 -14.13 2.04 -17.34
CA PHE A 454 -12.74 1.90 -16.85
C PHE A 454 -12.57 0.74 -15.85
N PHE A 455 -13.60 0.41 -15.09
CA PHE A 455 -13.58 -0.67 -14.10
C PHE A 455 -14.60 -1.75 -14.45
N LYS A 456 -14.41 -2.94 -13.88
CA LYS A 456 -15.34 -4.07 -13.91
C LYS A 456 -15.58 -4.54 -12.49
N ALA A 457 -16.76 -5.09 -12.25
CA ALA A 457 -17.10 -5.78 -11.01
C ALA A 457 -16.87 -7.29 -11.13
N THR A 458 -16.51 -7.94 -10.02
CA THR A 458 -16.60 -9.40 -9.86
C THR A 458 -18.05 -9.82 -9.54
N SER A 459 -18.33 -11.11 -9.36
CA SER A 459 -19.63 -11.60 -8.89
C SER A 459 -20.08 -10.93 -7.59
N ASP A 460 -19.11 -10.62 -6.72
CA ASP A 460 -19.31 -10.11 -5.36
C ASP A 460 -19.22 -8.58 -5.33
N HIS A 461 -19.41 -7.94 -6.49
CA HIS A 461 -19.37 -6.48 -6.71
C HIS A 461 -18.04 -5.77 -6.41
N PHE A 462 -16.94 -6.50 -6.23
CA PHE A 462 -15.61 -5.89 -6.07
C PHE A 462 -15.03 -5.38 -7.40
N LEU A 463 -14.46 -4.19 -7.38
CA LEU A 463 -13.99 -3.45 -8.54
C LEU A 463 -12.52 -3.71 -8.86
N TYR A 464 -12.23 -3.89 -10.15
CA TYR A 464 -10.88 -4.02 -10.70
C TYR A 464 -10.78 -3.33 -12.08
N PRO A 465 -9.58 -2.93 -12.54
CA PRO A 465 -9.43 -2.27 -13.85
C PRO A 465 -9.87 -3.16 -15.00
N ASN A 466 -10.71 -2.64 -15.90
CA ASN A 466 -11.22 -3.37 -17.05
C ASN A 466 -10.10 -3.60 -18.09
N PRO A 467 -9.74 -4.86 -18.44
CA PRO A 467 -8.75 -5.14 -19.48
C PRO A 467 -9.10 -4.51 -20.83
N ALA A 468 -10.40 -4.47 -21.15
CA ALA A 468 -10.94 -3.95 -22.41
C ALA A 468 -11.07 -2.41 -22.43
N ALA A 469 -10.68 -1.69 -21.38
CA ALA A 469 -10.86 -0.23 -21.30
C ALA A 469 -10.20 0.52 -22.47
N GLY A 470 -9.04 0.03 -22.96
CA GLY A 470 -8.36 0.62 -24.13
C GLY A 470 -9.09 0.41 -25.47
N MET A 471 -10.10 -0.47 -25.53
CA MET A 471 -11.00 -0.61 -26.68
C MET A 471 -12.22 0.32 -26.59
N LEU A 472 -12.60 0.71 -25.38
CA LEU A 472 -13.71 1.65 -25.13
C LEU A 472 -13.27 3.11 -25.21
N HIS A 473 -12.08 3.40 -24.67
CA HIS A 473 -11.57 4.75 -24.43
C HIS A 473 -10.16 4.89 -25.03
N PRO A 474 -9.96 5.71 -26.09
CA PRO A 474 -8.65 5.86 -26.74
C PRO A 474 -7.52 6.28 -25.79
N ASN A 475 -7.85 7.12 -24.80
CA ASN A 475 -6.91 7.64 -23.81
C ASN A 475 -6.94 6.89 -22.46
N ALA A 476 -7.37 5.62 -22.45
CA ALA A 476 -7.59 4.87 -21.20
C ALA A 476 -6.38 4.85 -20.26
N ALA A 477 -5.15 4.74 -20.78
CA ALA A 477 -3.94 4.76 -19.96
C ALA A 477 -3.78 6.09 -19.20
N ALA A 478 -4.03 7.23 -19.85
CA ALA A 478 -3.96 8.54 -19.20
C ALA A 478 -5.08 8.71 -18.17
N MET A 479 -6.29 8.22 -18.47
CA MET A 479 -7.41 8.28 -17.53
C MET A 479 -7.16 7.39 -16.29
N PHE A 480 -6.65 6.17 -16.44
CA PHE A 480 -6.24 5.35 -15.30
C PHE A 480 -5.19 6.05 -14.43
N GLU A 481 -4.20 6.70 -15.05
CA GLU A 481 -3.17 7.45 -14.32
C GLU A 481 -3.77 8.64 -13.55
N TYR A 482 -4.71 9.38 -14.15
CA TYR A 482 -5.49 10.41 -13.45
C TYR A 482 -6.31 9.86 -12.28
N LEU A 483 -7.07 8.78 -12.47
CA LEU A 483 -7.86 8.16 -11.40
C LEU A 483 -6.96 7.60 -10.28
N GLY A 484 -5.76 7.15 -10.63
CA GLY A 484 -4.69 6.82 -9.69
C GLY A 484 -4.20 8.03 -8.90
N ARG A 485 -3.98 9.18 -9.55
CA ARG A 485 -3.65 10.46 -8.89
C ARG A 485 -4.76 10.92 -7.95
N ILE A 486 -6.02 10.77 -8.34
CA ILE A 486 -7.19 11.11 -7.50
C ILE A 486 -7.28 10.20 -6.26
N LEU A 487 -7.13 8.87 -6.42
CA LEU A 487 -7.07 7.96 -5.27
C LEU A 487 -5.85 8.24 -4.38
N GLY A 488 -4.67 8.45 -4.98
CA GLY A 488 -3.46 8.82 -4.27
C GLY A 488 -3.61 10.13 -3.49
N LYS A 489 -4.29 11.12 -4.05
CA LYS A 489 -4.63 12.38 -3.39
C LYS A 489 -5.63 12.19 -2.25
N ALA A 490 -6.64 11.33 -2.41
CA ALA A 490 -7.60 11.02 -1.35
C ALA A 490 -6.90 10.39 -0.13
N ILE A 491 -6.12 9.33 -0.35
CA ILE A 491 -5.33 8.68 0.70
C ILE A 491 -4.30 9.67 1.31
N TYR A 492 -3.69 10.53 0.49
CA TYR A 492 -2.73 11.53 0.97
C TYR A 492 -3.38 12.59 1.85
N GLU A 493 -4.63 13.00 1.56
CA GLU A 493 -5.38 13.95 2.38
C GLU A 493 -6.03 13.29 3.62
N GLY A 494 -6.21 11.97 3.61
CA GLY A 494 -6.96 11.24 4.64
C GLY A 494 -8.47 11.18 4.37
N ILE A 495 -8.88 11.34 3.11
CA ILE A 495 -10.27 11.27 2.66
C ILE A 495 -10.61 9.80 2.43
N LEU A 496 -11.59 9.30 3.18
CA LEU A 496 -12.06 7.91 3.07
C LEU A 496 -13.07 7.78 1.93
N LEU A 497 -12.91 6.75 1.11
CA LEU A 497 -13.70 6.52 -0.11
C LEU A 497 -14.46 5.20 -0.03
N ASP A 498 -15.73 5.22 -0.40
CA ASP A 498 -16.54 3.99 -0.46
C ASP A 498 -16.25 3.23 -1.77
N LEU A 499 -15.07 2.60 -1.81
CA LEU A 499 -14.53 1.91 -2.98
C LEU A 499 -14.30 0.42 -2.68
N PRO A 500 -15.20 -0.48 -3.11
CA PRO A 500 -15.04 -1.91 -2.91
C PRO A 500 -13.98 -2.48 -3.88
N LEU A 501 -12.70 -2.16 -3.70
CA LEU A 501 -11.63 -2.68 -4.55
C LEU A 501 -11.36 -4.17 -4.27
N ALA A 502 -11.17 -4.94 -5.35
CA ALA A 502 -10.91 -6.38 -5.27
C ALA A 502 -9.55 -6.67 -4.64
N GLY A 503 -9.46 -7.74 -3.82
CA GLY A 503 -8.24 -8.10 -3.09
C GLY A 503 -7.03 -8.32 -4.01
N PHE A 504 -7.23 -9.03 -5.12
CA PHE A 504 -6.19 -9.25 -6.15
C PHE A 504 -5.73 -7.96 -6.86
N PHE A 505 -6.55 -6.90 -6.86
CA PHE A 505 -6.15 -5.59 -7.38
C PHE A 505 -5.40 -4.80 -6.30
N LEU A 506 -5.88 -4.81 -5.05
CA LEU A 506 -5.19 -4.18 -3.90
C LEU A 506 -3.78 -4.74 -3.67
N LYS A 507 -3.57 -6.04 -3.87
CA LYS A 507 -2.22 -6.67 -3.85
C LYS A 507 -1.23 -5.98 -4.80
N LYS A 508 -1.68 -5.38 -5.91
CA LYS A 508 -0.82 -4.70 -6.89
C LYS A 508 -0.23 -3.38 -6.39
N PHE A 509 -0.89 -2.68 -5.46
CA PHE A 509 -0.40 -1.40 -4.90
C PHE A 509 0.96 -1.53 -4.20
N GLN A 510 1.36 -2.74 -3.83
CA GLN A 510 2.63 -3.02 -3.16
C GLN A 510 3.79 -3.21 -4.16
N SER A 511 3.55 -3.11 -5.47
CA SER A 511 4.49 -3.20 -6.62
C SER A 511 5.31 -4.49 -6.77
N LEU A 512 5.46 -5.31 -5.73
CA LEU A 512 6.30 -6.51 -5.69
C LEU A 512 5.50 -7.83 -5.62
N ARG A 513 4.16 -7.76 -5.78
CA ARG A 513 3.27 -8.92 -5.64
C ARG A 513 2.60 -9.31 -6.95
N ASN A 514 2.78 -10.59 -7.30
CA ASN A 514 1.84 -11.29 -8.16
C ASN A 514 0.76 -11.95 -7.31
N ASN A 515 -0.41 -12.07 -7.91
CA ASN A 515 -1.53 -12.82 -7.35
C ASN A 515 -1.25 -14.31 -7.55
N ASP A 516 -1.59 -15.10 -6.53
CA ASP A 516 -1.45 -16.55 -6.52
C ASP A 516 -2.73 -17.20 -7.08
N ILE A 517 -2.72 -18.51 -7.35
CA ILE A 517 -3.89 -19.20 -7.93
C ILE A 517 -5.15 -19.11 -7.05
N SER A 518 -4.99 -19.01 -5.74
CA SER A 518 -6.09 -18.83 -4.79
C SER A 518 -6.85 -17.53 -5.01
N ASP A 519 -6.21 -16.49 -5.56
CA ASP A 519 -6.86 -15.21 -5.83
C ASP A 519 -7.84 -15.31 -7.02
N LEU A 520 -7.72 -16.35 -7.85
CA LEU A 520 -8.58 -16.55 -9.01
C LEU A 520 -10.04 -16.79 -8.62
N SER A 521 -10.29 -17.44 -7.48
CA SER A 521 -11.63 -17.66 -6.97
C SER A 521 -12.39 -16.35 -6.71
N SER A 522 -11.68 -15.27 -6.36
CA SER A 522 -12.26 -13.94 -6.14
C SER A 522 -12.48 -13.12 -7.42
N LEU A 523 -11.85 -13.50 -8.53
CA LEU A 523 -12.03 -12.89 -9.85
C LEU A 523 -13.09 -13.64 -10.67
N ASP A 524 -12.95 -14.96 -10.74
CA ASP A 524 -13.79 -15.88 -11.51
C ASP A 524 -13.89 -17.22 -10.75
N PRO A 525 -14.91 -17.38 -9.88
CA PRO A 525 -15.11 -18.59 -9.10
C PRO A 525 -15.33 -19.84 -9.95
N GLU A 526 -15.82 -19.67 -11.18
CA GLU A 526 -16.18 -20.78 -12.06
C GLU A 526 -14.96 -21.30 -12.82
N LEU A 527 -14.15 -20.41 -13.39
CA LEU A 527 -12.84 -20.76 -13.95
C LEU A 527 -11.92 -21.40 -12.89
N TYR A 528 -11.95 -20.90 -11.65
CA TYR A 528 -11.19 -21.51 -10.55
C TYR A 528 -11.60 -22.97 -10.31
N LYS A 529 -12.90 -23.28 -10.22
CA LYS A 529 -13.38 -24.68 -10.08
C LYS A 529 -12.95 -25.54 -11.26
N GLN A 530 -13.04 -25.04 -12.48
CA GLN A 530 -12.66 -25.78 -13.70
C GLN A 530 -11.18 -26.12 -13.72
N LEU A 531 -10.30 -25.19 -13.32
CA LEU A 531 -8.87 -25.45 -13.20
C LEU A 531 -8.54 -26.40 -12.03
N MET A 532 -9.26 -26.33 -10.91
CA MET A 532 -9.11 -27.29 -9.81
C MET A 532 -9.57 -28.69 -10.20
N PHE A 533 -10.65 -28.81 -10.98
CA PHE A 533 -11.09 -30.09 -11.56
C PHE A 533 -10.04 -30.68 -12.51
N LEU A 534 -9.46 -29.86 -13.40
CA LEU A 534 -8.36 -30.28 -14.29
C LEU A 534 -7.12 -30.78 -13.50
N ARG A 535 -6.85 -30.20 -12.33
CA ARG A 535 -5.77 -30.63 -11.42
C ARG A 535 -5.97 -32.05 -10.91
N SER A 536 -7.20 -32.42 -10.55
CA SER A 536 -7.58 -33.74 -10.03
C SER A 536 -8.17 -34.70 -11.07
N TYR A 537 -8.10 -34.37 -12.36
CA TYR A 537 -8.68 -35.20 -13.42
C TYR A 537 -7.92 -36.52 -13.59
N GLU A 538 -8.62 -37.65 -13.52
CA GLU A 538 -8.02 -39.00 -13.60
C GLU A 538 -7.99 -39.57 -15.04
N GLY A 539 -8.73 -38.97 -15.98
CA GLY A 539 -8.73 -39.36 -17.40
C GLY A 539 -7.55 -38.80 -18.19
N ASP A 540 -7.50 -39.10 -19.50
CA ASP A 540 -6.48 -38.51 -20.38
C ASP A 540 -6.81 -37.04 -20.67
N VAL A 541 -5.96 -36.15 -20.17
CA VAL A 541 -6.05 -34.70 -20.37
C VAL A 541 -6.01 -34.33 -21.86
N SER A 542 -5.38 -35.17 -22.69
CA SER A 542 -5.27 -34.96 -24.14
C SER A 542 -6.64 -34.95 -24.85
N GLU A 543 -7.63 -35.67 -24.31
CA GLU A 543 -9.01 -35.71 -24.85
C GLU A 543 -9.73 -34.37 -24.72
N LEU A 544 -9.30 -33.51 -23.79
CA LEU A 544 -9.88 -32.18 -23.57
C LEU A 544 -9.45 -31.17 -24.66
N ALA A 545 -8.55 -31.56 -25.57
CA ALA A 545 -8.04 -30.76 -26.68
C ALA A 545 -7.53 -29.34 -26.28
N LEU A 546 -7.07 -29.20 -25.04
CA LEU A 546 -6.53 -27.95 -24.51
C LEU A 546 -5.12 -27.71 -25.07
N THR A 547 -4.81 -26.46 -25.37
CA THR A 547 -3.47 -25.98 -25.75
C THR A 547 -3.01 -24.90 -24.77
N PHE A 548 -1.75 -24.47 -24.83
CA PHE A 548 -1.25 -23.36 -24.00
C PHE A 548 -1.65 -21.98 -24.56
N SER A 549 -2.90 -21.83 -24.99
CA SER A 549 -3.54 -20.56 -25.33
C SER A 549 -4.79 -20.35 -24.47
N ILE A 550 -5.35 -19.14 -24.51
CA ILE A 550 -6.64 -18.83 -23.89
C ILE A 550 -7.45 -17.91 -24.79
N THR A 551 -8.73 -18.21 -24.95
CA THR A 551 -9.67 -17.37 -25.68
C THR A 551 -10.20 -16.24 -24.78
N SER A 552 -9.92 -14.99 -25.14
CA SER A 552 -10.59 -13.83 -24.54
C SER A 552 -11.66 -13.33 -25.51
N SER A 553 -12.91 -13.33 -25.08
CA SER A 553 -14.02 -12.68 -25.80
C SER A 553 -14.29 -11.32 -25.16
N GLU A 554 -13.88 -10.26 -25.85
CA GLU A 554 -14.00 -8.88 -25.37
C GLU A 554 -14.75 -8.06 -26.41
N MET A 555 -15.89 -7.46 -26.01
CA MET A 555 -16.78 -6.70 -26.90
C MET A 555 -17.24 -7.48 -28.15
N GLY A 556 -17.43 -8.79 -28.02
CA GLY A 556 -17.80 -9.68 -29.14
C GLY A 556 -16.66 -10.03 -30.09
N GLN A 557 -15.45 -9.50 -29.88
CA GLN A 557 -14.25 -9.98 -30.57
C GLN A 557 -13.62 -11.12 -29.78
N THR A 558 -13.66 -12.32 -30.35
CA THR A 558 -12.94 -13.49 -29.86
C THR A 558 -11.48 -13.41 -30.32
N ARG A 559 -10.54 -13.31 -29.37
CA ARG A 559 -9.09 -13.35 -29.64
C ARG A 559 -8.47 -14.52 -28.87
N GLU A 560 -7.71 -15.33 -29.57
CA GLU A 560 -6.86 -16.34 -28.96
C GLU A 560 -5.53 -15.71 -28.52
N VAL A 561 -5.09 -16.01 -27.30
CA VAL A 561 -3.89 -15.43 -26.70
C VAL A 561 -3.00 -16.54 -26.17
N ASP A 562 -1.82 -16.67 -26.76
CA ASP A 562 -0.75 -17.57 -26.33
C ASP A 562 -0.34 -17.30 -24.87
N LEU A 563 -0.43 -18.30 -24.01
CA LEU A 563 0.02 -18.23 -22.60
C LEU A 563 1.55 -18.25 -22.52
N ILE A 564 2.17 -19.08 -23.35
CA ILE A 564 3.62 -19.20 -23.60
C ILE A 564 3.90 -18.98 -25.10
N PRO A 565 5.13 -18.62 -25.52
CA PRO A 565 5.43 -18.42 -26.95
C PRO A 565 5.15 -19.67 -27.79
N GLY A 566 4.27 -19.58 -28.79
CA GLY A 566 3.83 -20.72 -29.61
C GLY A 566 2.83 -21.64 -28.90
N GLY A 567 2.17 -21.15 -27.84
CA GLY A 567 1.34 -21.94 -26.93
C GLY A 567 0.14 -22.61 -27.59
N SER A 568 -0.48 -21.96 -28.57
CA SER A 568 -1.54 -22.53 -29.44
C SER A 568 -1.13 -23.85 -30.13
N SER A 569 0.16 -24.10 -30.34
CA SER A 569 0.68 -25.33 -30.95
C SER A 569 1.14 -26.38 -29.92
N ILE A 570 1.04 -26.09 -28.62
CA ILE A 570 1.52 -26.96 -27.54
C ILE A 570 0.31 -27.53 -26.79
N PRO A 571 0.05 -28.85 -26.87
CA PRO A 571 -1.08 -29.47 -26.18
C PRO A 571 -0.84 -29.59 -24.67
N VAL A 572 -1.92 -29.54 -23.89
CA VAL A 572 -1.90 -29.82 -22.46
C VAL A 572 -1.96 -31.33 -22.24
N THR A 573 -1.06 -31.85 -21.42
CA THR A 573 -0.92 -33.27 -21.08
C THR A 573 -0.96 -33.46 -19.56
N SER A 574 -1.13 -34.70 -19.12
CA SER A 574 -1.14 -35.06 -17.69
C SER A 574 0.14 -34.66 -16.93
N GLU A 575 1.27 -34.47 -17.63
CA GLU A 575 2.55 -34.00 -17.08
C GLU A 575 2.61 -32.47 -16.95
N ASN A 576 2.08 -31.73 -17.94
CA ASN A 576 2.24 -30.27 -18.03
C ASN A 576 0.99 -29.48 -17.55
N ARG A 577 -0.13 -30.14 -17.25
CA ARG A 577 -1.39 -29.52 -16.79
C ARG A 577 -1.26 -28.55 -15.62
N VAL A 578 -0.38 -28.84 -14.65
CA VAL A 578 -0.16 -27.96 -13.50
C VAL A 578 0.47 -26.64 -13.96
N SER A 579 1.38 -26.68 -14.94
CA SER A 579 1.94 -25.48 -15.56
C SER A 579 0.88 -24.71 -16.35
N TYR A 580 0.04 -25.38 -17.13
CA TYR A 580 -1.09 -24.75 -17.83
C TYR A 580 -2.01 -23.99 -16.86
N ILE A 581 -2.43 -24.64 -15.78
CA ILE A 581 -3.26 -24.05 -14.71
C ILE A 581 -2.63 -22.79 -14.12
N VAL A 582 -1.33 -22.83 -13.79
CA VAL A 582 -0.58 -21.67 -13.28
C VAL A 582 -0.48 -20.56 -14.31
N PHE A 583 -0.25 -20.86 -15.60
CA PHE A 583 -0.19 -19.85 -16.64
C PHE A 583 -1.56 -19.19 -16.94
N VAL A 584 -2.66 -19.93 -16.90
CA VAL A 584 -4.02 -19.38 -17.02
C VAL A 584 -4.32 -18.40 -15.88
N ALA A 585 -4.05 -18.81 -14.62
CA ALA A 585 -4.24 -17.95 -13.45
C ALA A 585 -3.37 -16.68 -13.54
N ASN A 586 -2.09 -16.83 -13.90
CA ASN A 586 -1.17 -15.71 -14.10
C ASN A 586 -1.63 -14.78 -15.24
N TYR A 587 -2.18 -15.31 -16.34
CA TYR A 587 -2.73 -14.49 -17.41
C TYR A 587 -3.90 -13.64 -16.91
N ARG A 588 -4.92 -14.25 -16.30
CA ARG A 588 -6.12 -13.54 -15.84
C ARG A 588 -5.84 -12.52 -14.73
N LEU A 589 -5.07 -12.91 -13.70
CA LEU A 589 -4.85 -12.10 -12.50
C LEU A 589 -3.68 -11.11 -12.57
N ASN A 590 -2.70 -11.35 -13.45
CA ASN A 590 -1.50 -10.53 -13.54
C ASN A 590 -1.34 -9.92 -14.94
N ARG A 591 -1.34 -10.72 -16.02
CA ARG A 591 -0.96 -10.24 -17.36
C ARG A 591 -2.02 -9.40 -18.05
N ALA A 592 -3.30 -9.78 -17.97
CA ALA A 592 -4.41 -9.11 -18.66
C ALA A 592 -4.67 -7.69 -18.12
N ILE A 593 -4.62 -7.50 -16.80
CA ILE A 593 -4.83 -6.20 -16.15
C ILE A 593 -3.56 -5.35 -16.04
N ALA A 594 -2.37 -5.90 -16.34
CA ALA A 594 -1.08 -5.22 -16.12
C ALA A 594 -0.99 -3.80 -16.72
N PRO A 595 -1.42 -3.52 -17.96
CA PRO A 595 -1.28 -2.17 -18.54
C PRO A 595 -2.11 -1.13 -17.78
N ALA A 596 -3.36 -1.47 -17.43
CA ALA A 596 -4.28 -0.62 -16.68
C ALA A 596 -3.81 -0.41 -15.23
N CYS A 597 -3.43 -1.50 -14.55
CA CYS A 597 -2.87 -1.44 -13.20
C CYS A 597 -1.57 -0.61 -13.15
N ALA A 598 -0.67 -0.77 -14.12
CA ALA A 598 0.57 -0.01 -14.18
C ALA A 598 0.32 1.48 -14.38
N ALA A 599 -0.63 1.85 -15.25
CA ALA A 599 -1.01 3.25 -15.43
C ALA A 599 -1.64 3.84 -14.16
N PHE A 600 -2.59 3.14 -13.56
CA PHE A 600 -3.24 3.55 -12.33
C PHE A 600 -2.24 3.72 -11.17
N LEU A 601 -1.35 2.75 -10.97
CA LEU A 601 -0.38 2.79 -9.88
C LEU A 601 0.73 3.81 -10.07
N ARG A 602 1.10 4.20 -11.30
CA ARG A 602 1.97 5.38 -11.51
C ARG A 602 1.33 6.63 -10.90
N GLY A 603 0.05 6.87 -11.18
CA GLY A 603 -0.69 7.99 -10.62
C GLY A 603 -0.78 7.97 -9.09
N VAL A 604 -1.04 6.80 -8.49
CA VAL A 604 -1.02 6.64 -7.02
C VAL A 604 0.37 6.96 -6.47
N HIS A 605 1.44 6.46 -7.11
CA HIS A 605 2.81 6.54 -6.59
C HIS A 605 3.49 7.90 -6.76
N GLU A 606 2.99 8.79 -7.62
CA GLU A 606 3.38 10.22 -7.63
C GLU A 606 2.97 10.95 -6.34
N LEU A 607 1.86 10.54 -5.74
CA LEU A 607 1.30 11.13 -4.52
C LEU A 607 1.84 10.40 -3.27
N ILE A 608 1.90 9.06 -3.31
CA ILE A 608 2.25 8.20 -2.18
C ILE A 608 3.30 7.15 -2.58
N PRO A 609 4.56 7.27 -2.10
CA PRO A 609 5.62 6.31 -2.40
C PRO A 609 5.21 4.85 -2.12
N ALA A 610 5.51 3.95 -3.06
CA ALA A 610 5.12 2.54 -2.98
C ALA A 610 5.58 1.85 -1.68
N ALA A 611 6.74 2.24 -1.15
CA ALA A 611 7.28 1.71 0.10
C ALA A 611 6.38 2.02 1.32
N TRP A 612 5.60 3.11 1.30
CA TRP A 612 4.65 3.41 2.38
C TRP A 612 3.43 2.48 2.33
N LEU A 613 2.96 2.12 1.13
CA LEU A 613 1.84 1.20 0.95
C LEU A 613 2.24 -0.27 1.16
N GLN A 614 3.53 -0.62 1.00
CA GLN A 614 4.09 -1.93 1.32
C GLN A 614 4.02 -2.31 2.81
N MET A 615 3.67 -1.37 3.69
CA MET A 615 3.42 -1.62 5.12
C MET A 615 2.09 -2.34 5.37
N PHE A 616 1.17 -2.40 4.40
CA PHE A 616 -0.19 -2.94 4.59
C PHE A 616 -0.44 -4.14 3.67
N ASN A 617 -1.20 -5.14 4.13
CA ASN A 617 -1.78 -6.16 3.25
C ASN A 617 -3.03 -5.63 2.52
N GLU A 618 -3.67 -6.45 1.70
CA GLU A 618 -4.87 -6.06 0.94
C GLU A 618 -6.05 -5.62 1.82
N GLU A 619 -6.32 -6.29 2.94
CA GLU A 619 -7.43 -5.95 3.85
C GLU A 619 -7.16 -4.66 4.62
N GLU A 620 -5.93 -4.49 5.08
CA GLU A 620 -5.47 -3.28 5.76
C GLU A 620 -5.39 -2.08 4.81
N LEU A 621 -5.04 -2.30 3.54
CA LEU A 621 -5.05 -1.27 2.50
C LEU A 621 -6.49 -0.90 2.10
N ARG A 622 -7.41 -1.86 2.02
CA ARG A 622 -8.85 -1.56 1.89
C ARG A 622 -9.32 -0.70 3.05
N THR A 623 -8.92 -1.06 4.27
CA THR A 623 -9.25 -0.30 5.49
C THR A 623 -8.66 1.12 5.40
N LEU A 624 -7.39 1.28 5.00
CA LEU A 624 -6.72 2.58 4.77
C LEU A 624 -7.46 3.49 3.79
N ILE A 625 -8.03 2.91 2.72
CA ILE A 625 -8.77 3.65 1.68
C ILE A 625 -10.22 3.94 2.10
N CYS A 626 -10.91 2.97 2.71
CA CYS A 626 -12.35 3.02 2.90
C CYS A 626 -12.79 3.42 4.32
N GLY A 627 -11.92 3.27 5.30
CA GLY A 627 -12.27 3.25 6.72
C GLY A 627 -12.70 1.86 7.21
N SER A 628 -12.97 1.76 8.50
CA SER A 628 -13.45 0.52 9.13
C SER A 628 -14.79 0.06 8.55
N SER A 629 -15.01 -1.26 8.50
CA SER A 629 -16.31 -1.87 8.20
C SER A 629 -17.10 -2.27 9.44
N ALA A 630 -16.58 -2.02 10.65
CA ALA A 630 -17.18 -2.44 11.92
C ALA A 630 -18.39 -1.61 12.37
N GLY A 631 -18.99 -0.81 11.47
CA GLY A 631 -19.98 0.22 11.81
C GLY A 631 -19.36 1.45 12.47
N ILE A 632 -20.22 2.36 12.93
CA ILE A 632 -19.84 3.54 13.71
C ILE A 632 -19.96 3.19 15.19
N ASP A 633 -18.85 3.26 15.93
CA ASP A 633 -18.88 3.22 17.39
C ASP A 633 -19.41 4.57 17.91
N ILE A 634 -20.64 4.55 18.42
CA ILE A 634 -21.37 5.73 18.88
C ILE A 634 -20.79 6.24 20.20
N GLU A 635 -20.24 5.35 21.05
CA GLU A 635 -19.64 5.76 22.32
C GLU A 635 -18.25 6.38 22.10
N ASP A 636 -17.43 5.83 21.18
CA ASP A 636 -16.19 6.50 20.75
C ASP A 636 -16.49 7.84 20.06
N LEU A 637 -17.53 7.92 19.22
CA LEU A 637 -17.94 9.19 18.62
C LEU A 637 -18.32 10.21 19.70
N LYS A 638 -19.24 9.85 20.59
CA LYS A 638 -19.74 10.72 21.67
C LYS A 638 -18.63 11.17 22.63
N ALA A 639 -17.66 10.31 22.92
CA ALA A 639 -16.50 10.64 23.76
C ALA A 639 -15.52 11.64 23.12
N ASN A 640 -15.59 11.85 21.79
CA ASN A 640 -14.69 12.72 21.04
C ASN A 640 -15.41 13.90 20.34
N VAL A 641 -16.68 14.16 20.66
CA VAL A 641 -17.44 15.34 20.18
C VAL A 641 -17.22 16.55 21.09
N GLU A 642 -17.11 17.73 20.48
CA GLU A 642 -17.11 19.02 21.17
C GLU A 642 -18.47 19.70 21.03
N TYR A 643 -18.92 20.41 22.08
CA TYR A 643 -20.19 21.15 22.05
C TYR A 643 -19.93 22.66 22.06
N GLY A 644 -20.68 23.39 21.25
CA GLY A 644 -20.54 24.84 21.07
C GLY A 644 -21.81 25.61 21.43
N GLY A 645 -21.64 26.89 21.79
CA GLY A 645 -22.76 27.78 22.13
C GLY A 645 -23.45 27.38 23.43
N GLU A 646 -24.76 27.17 23.39
CA GLU A 646 -25.59 26.78 24.53
C GLU A 646 -25.60 25.26 24.78
N TYR A 647 -25.04 24.46 23.86
CA TYR A 647 -25.03 23.01 23.97
C TYR A 647 -23.85 22.51 24.82
N HIS A 648 -24.13 21.46 25.58
CA HIS A 648 -23.20 20.72 26.41
C HIS A 648 -23.70 19.26 26.53
N GLU A 649 -22.87 18.35 27.04
CA GLU A 649 -23.15 16.91 27.08
C GLU A 649 -24.51 16.55 27.73
N HIS A 650 -24.91 17.26 28.79
CA HIS A 650 -26.16 17.05 29.52
C HIS A 650 -27.34 17.91 29.02
N HIS A 651 -27.20 18.62 27.90
CA HIS A 651 -28.27 19.47 27.38
C HIS A 651 -29.41 18.59 26.81
N PRO A 652 -30.70 18.85 27.09
CA PRO A 652 -31.80 17.95 26.70
C PRO A 652 -31.85 17.60 25.21
N VAL A 653 -31.57 18.57 24.33
CA VAL A 653 -31.50 18.36 22.87
C VAL A 653 -30.32 17.47 22.47
N ILE A 654 -29.21 17.51 23.21
CA ILE A 654 -28.03 16.66 22.96
C ILE A 654 -28.29 15.23 23.45
N SER A 655 -28.93 15.05 24.61
CA SER A 655 -29.38 13.73 25.07
C SER A 655 -30.34 13.08 24.07
N MET A 656 -31.33 13.85 23.59
CA MET A 656 -32.27 13.42 22.54
C MET A 656 -31.56 13.08 21.22
N PHE A 657 -30.55 13.87 20.83
CA PHE A 657 -29.76 13.61 19.63
C PHE A 657 -29.02 12.28 19.71
N TRP A 658 -28.35 11.98 20.84
CA TRP A 658 -27.67 10.69 21.00
C TRP A 658 -28.64 9.51 21.10
N GLU A 659 -29.81 9.69 21.71
CA GLU A 659 -30.88 8.68 21.71
C GLU A 659 -31.35 8.37 20.28
N VAL A 660 -31.57 9.40 19.46
CA VAL A 660 -31.94 9.27 18.04
C VAL A 660 -30.84 8.59 17.22
N VAL A 661 -29.57 8.96 17.40
CA VAL A 661 -28.44 8.37 16.66
C VAL A 661 -28.24 6.89 17.03
N SER A 662 -28.43 6.52 18.29
CA SER A 662 -28.36 5.13 18.76
C SER A 662 -29.51 4.24 18.24
N GLU A 663 -30.65 4.82 17.90
CA GLU A 663 -31.79 4.11 17.30
C GLU A 663 -31.75 4.06 15.77
N MET A 664 -30.91 4.87 15.12
CA MET A 664 -30.76 4.86 13.65
C MET A 664 -30.14 3.55 13.16
N PRO A 665 -30.62 2.98 12.03
CA PRO A 665 -29.92 1.87 11.38
C PRO A 665 -28.55 2.33 10.86
N PRO A 666 -27.56 1.43 10.69
CA PRO A 666 -26.18 1.79 10.32
C PRO A 666 -26.09 2.69 9.08
N GLY A 667 -26.88 2.45 8.04
CA GLY A 667 -26.88 3.28 6.84
C GLY A 667 -27.36 4.73 7.06
N GLU A 668 -28.22 4.99 8.05
CA GLU A 668 -28.60 6.35 8.44
C GLU A 668 -27.51 7.02 9.29
N GLN A 669 -26.81 6.27 10.15
CA GLN A 669 -25.67 6.76 10.91
C GLN A 669 -24.51 7.16 9.97
N GLU A 670 -24.21 6.32 8.97
CA GLU A 670 -23.22 6.61 7.92
C GLU A 670 -23.62 7.83 7.07
N ALA A 671 -24.91 8.00 6.76
CA ALA A 671 -25.42 9.17 6.06
C ALA A 671 -25.30 10.46 6.90
N LEU A 672 -25.56 10.38 8.22
CA LEU A 672 -25.35 11.50 9.15
C LEU A 672 -23.87 11.85 9.30
N LEU A 673 -22.99 10.86 9.42
CA LEU A 673 -21.55 11.10 9.49
C LEU A 673 -21.03 11.75 8.20
N ARG A 674 -21.52 11.28 7.03
CA ARG A 674 -21.21 11.90 5.73
C ARG A 674 -21.74 13.34 5.66
N PHE A 675 -22.96 13.60 6.12
CA PHE A 675 -23.53 14.94 6.15
C PHE A 675 -22.69 15.93 6.97
N VAL A 676 -22.09 15.50 8.09
CA VAL A 676 -21.26 16.38 8.95
C VAL A 676 -19.80 16.46 8.53
N THR A 677 -19.23 15.42 7.91
CA THR A 677 -17.76 15.31 7.68
C THR A 677 -17.32 15.11 6.23
N SER A 678 -18.27 14.93 5.29
CA SER A 678 -18.12 14.35 3.94
C SER A 678 -17.56 12.91 3.89
N CYS A 679 -17.31 12.25 5.02
CA CYS A 679 -16.90 10.84 5.10
C CYS A 679 -18.02 9.99 5.71
N SER A 680 -18.37 8.84 5.13
CA SER A 680 -19.38 7.93 5.71
C SER A 680 -18.84 6.94 6.72
N ARG A 681 -17.52 6.81 6.85
CA ARG A 681 -16.87 5.82 7.73
C ARG A 681 -16.02 6.51 8.80
N PRO A 682 -15.87 5.90 10.00
CA PRO A 682 -15.06 6.47 11.07
C PRO A 682 -13.57 6.52 10.69
N PRO A 683 -12.78 7.44 11.29
CA PRO A 683 -11.34 7.46 11.11
C PRO A 683 -10.68 6.15 11.53
N LEU A 684 -9.57 5.80 10.87
CA LEU A 684 -8.83 4.54 11.05
C LEU A 684 -8.40 4.19 12.48
N LEU A 685 -8.22 5.21 13.32
CA LEU A 685 -7.72 5.09 14.69
C LEU A 685 -8.78 5.49 15.74
N GLY A 686 -10.05 5.60 15.33
CA GLY A 686 -11.15 6.12 16.14
C GLY A 686 -11.34 7.64 16.02
N PHE A 687 -12.46 8.13 16.53
CA PHE A 687 -12.87 9.54 16.43
C PHE A 687 -11.96 10.50 17.18
N LYS A 688 -11.15 10.01 18.13
CA LYS A 688 -10.06 10.76 18.78
C LYS A 688 -9.06 11.38 17.78
N TYR A 689 -8.92 10.80 16.59
CA TYR A 689 -8.01 11.27 15.54
C TYR A 689 -8.75 11.98 14.39
N LEU A 690 -10.03 12.35 14.57
CA LEU A 690 -10.75 13.23 13.65
C LEU A 690 -10.30 14.68 13.89
N GLU A 691 -9.66 15.29 12.89
CA GLU A 691 -9.17 16.67 12.95
C GLU A 691 -9.77 17.50 11.80
N PRO A 692 -10.45 18.63 12.08
CA PRO A 692 -10.92 19.06 13.40
C PRO A 692 -11.93 18.08 14.00
N LYS A 693 -12.09 18.06 15.32
CA LYS A 693 -13.11 17.20 15.95
C LYS A 693 -14.52 17.56 15.48
N LEU A 694 -15.44 16.59 15.58
CA LEU A 694 -16.85 16.86 15.30
C LEU A 694 -17.41 17.80 16.38
N CYS A 695 -18.00 18.91 15.95
CA CYS A 695 -18.57 19.91 16.84
C CYS A 695 -20.09 20.02 16.64
N ILE A 696 -20.88 20.08 17.72
CA ILE A 696 -22.34 20.29 17.66
C ILE A 696 -22.67 21.62 18.35
N GLN A 697 -23.33 22.53 17.62
CA GLN A 697 -23.75 23.84 18.13
C GLN A 697 -25.21 24.16 17.74
N PRO A 698 -25.90 25.05 18.47
CA PRO A 698 -27.24 25.48 18.10
C PRO A 698 -27.24 26.21 16.75
N ALA A 699 -28.21 25.88 15.89
CA ALA A 699 -28.46 26.58 14.64
C ALA A 699 -29.05 27.98 14.90
N GLY A 700 -28.17 28.96 15.16
CA GLY A 700 -28.48 30.28 15.73
C GLY A 700 -29.75 30.97 15.21
N GLY A 701 -30.61 31.35 16.16
CA GLY A 701 -31.89 32.01 15.98
C GLY A 701 -32.63 32.07 17.33
N THR A 702 -33.49 33.06 17.53
CA THR A 702 -34.26 33.20 18.78
C THR A 702 -35.22 32.02 18.99
N CYS A 703 -35.30 31.52 20.22
CA CYS A 703 -36.26 30.50 20.64
C CYS A 703 -37.72 30.90 20.32
N GLY A 704 -38.43 30.04 19.60
CA GLY A 704 -39.79 30.27 19.11
C GLY A 704 -40.15 29.34 17.95
N ALA A 705 -41.40 29.37 17.48
CA ALA A 705 -41.95 28.40 16.51
C ALA A 705 -41.19 28.29 15.17
N SER A 706 -40.31 29.24 14.84
CA SER A 706 -39.44 29.16 13.66
C SER A 706 -38.28 28.16 13.79
N SER A 707 -37.89 27.75 15.00
CA SER A 707 -36.79 26.79 15.21
C SER A 707 -37.15 25.36 14.81
N GLU A 708 -38.43 24.97 14.91
CA GLU A 708 -38.91 23.63 14.54
C GLU A 708 -39.07 23.45 13.02
N ALA A 709 -39.28 24.54 12.29
CA ALA A 709 -39.33 24.51 10.83
C ALA A 709 -37.94 24.31 10.21
N ARG A 710 -36.89 24.84 10.84
CA ARG A 710 -35.51 24.82 10.34
C ARG A 710 -34.97 23.39 10.22
N LEU A 711 -34.11 23.16 9.23
CA LEU A 711 -33.36 21.92 9.04
C LEU A 711 -32.00 21.99 9.76
N PRO A 712 -31.40 20.85 10.17
CA PRO A 712 -30.00 20.84 10.55
C PRO A 712 -29.14 21.16 9.32
N THR A 713 -28.08 21.93 9.53
CA THR A 713 -27.09 22.27 8.50
C THR A 713 -25.68 21.89 8.96
N ALA A 714 -24.78 21.62 8.01
CA ALA A 714 -23.42 21.21 8.31
C ALA A 714 -22.38 22.19 7.74
N SER A 715 -21.16 22.12 8.25
CA SER A 715 -19.99 22.76 7.65
C SER A 715 -18.84 21.76 7.66
N THR A 716 -18.76 20.94 6.60
CA THR A 716 -17.91 19.74 6.48
C THR A 716 -16.40 20.01 6.44
N CYS A 717 -16.01 21.28 6.27
CA CYS A 717 -14.64 21.76 6.46
C CYS A 717 -14.24 21.88 7.94
N MET A 718 -15.21 22.06 8.84
CA MET A 718 -15.01 22.20 10.29
C MET A 718 -15.60 21.03 11.09
N ASN A 719 -16.09 19.99 10.41
CA ASN A 719 -16.86 18.87 10.99
C ASN A 719 -17.98 19.36 11.93
N LEU A 720 -18.65 20.44 11.55
CA LEU A 720 -19.56 21.20 12.42
C LEU A 720 -21.03 20.95 12.06
N LEU A 721 -21.80 20.41 13.01
CA LEU A 721 -23.24 20.25 12.92
C LEU A 721 -23.95 21.42 13.62
N LYS A 722 -24.73 22.19 12.85
CA LYS A 722 -25.64 23.22 13.36
C LYS A 722 -27.02 22.57 13.56
N LEU A 723 -27.29 22.12 14.78
CA LEU A 723 -28.53 21.45 15.17
C LEU A 723 -29.53 22.47 15.73
N PRO A 724 -30.77 22.58 15.22
CA PRO A 724 -31.81 23.39 15.85
C PRO A 724 -32.29 22.79 17.19
N PRO A 725 -32.73 23.61 18.15
CA PRO A 725 -33.27 23.13 19.42
C PRO A 725 -34.69 22.55 19.24
N TYR A 726 -34.78 21.31 18.76
CA TYR A 726 -36.06 20.60 18.62
C TYR A 726 -36.65 20.21 19.97
N GLN A 727 -37.98 20.31 20.10
CA GLN A 727 -38.72 19.95 21.31
C GLN A 727 -39.18 18.48 21.35
N SER A 728 -39.21 17.80 20.19
CA SER A 728 -39.69 16.42 20.04
C SER A 728 -38.67 15.55 19.28
N LYS A 729 -38.56 14.29 19.72
CA LYS A 729 -37.69 13.26 19.14
C LYS A 729 -38.12 12.94 17.71
N GLU A 730 -39.43 12.87 17.47
CA GLU A 730 -40.05 12.60 16.18
C GLU A 730 -39.70 13.70 15.15
N VAL A 731 -39.77 14.97 15.56
CA VAL A 731 -39.36 16.11 14.72
C VAL A 731 -37.88 16.02 14.40
N MET A 732 -37.03 15.72 15.40
CA MET A 732 -35.59 15.56 15.19
C MET A 732 -35.27 14.44 14.18
N ILE A 733 -35.90 13.25 14.34
CA ILE A 733 -35.75 12.13 13.40
C ILE A 733 -36.15 12.55 11.97
N GLN A 734 -37.31 13.17 11.80
CA GLN A 734 -37.79 13.61 10.49
C GLN A 734 -36.85 14.63 9.84
N LYS A 735 -36.38 15.62 10.61
CA LYS A 735 -35.52 16.70 10.11
C LYS A 735 -34.10 16.22 9.79
N ILE A 736 -33.52 15.33 10.60
CA ILE A 736 -32.22 14.72 10.30
C ILE A 736 -32.32 13.84 9.06
N ARG A 737 -33.29 12.92 8.99
CA ARG A 737 -33.51 12.06 7.82
C ARG A 737 -33.73 12.86 6.54
N TYR A 738 -34.48 13.96 6.61
CA TYR A 738 -34.69 14.84 5.46
C TYR A 738 -33.36 15.47 5.00
N SER A 739 -32.59 16.09 5.89
CA SER A 739 -31.30 16.69 5.53
C SER A 739 -30.26 15.68 5.00
N THR A 740 -30.20 14.46 5.56
CA THR A 740 -29.23 13.45 5.12
C THR A 740 -29.62 12.76 3.81
N SER A 741 -30.92 12.68 3.48
CA SER A 741 -31.41 12.03 2.26
C SER A 741 -31.65 12.98 1.07
N SER A 742 -31.82 14.28 1.31
CA SER A 742 -32.20 15.24 0.26
C SER A 742 -31.16 15.41 -0.87
N GLY A 743 -29.90 15.05 -0.64
CA GLY A 743 -28.82 15.11 -1.65
C GLY A 743 -28.42 16.51 -2.13
N ALA A 744 -29.21 17.54 -1.84
CA ALA A 744 -28.82 18.94 -1.97
C ALA A 744 -27.66 19.23 -1.02
N GLY A 745 -26.51 19.59 -1.58
CA GLY A 745 -25.27 19.84 -0.84
C GLY A 745 -25.27 21.19 -0.14
N PHE A 746 -24.27 22.01 -0.43
CA PHE A 746 -24.10 23.33 0.21
C PHE A 746 -25.24 24.33 -0.08
N ASP A 747 -26.10 24.07 -1.08
CA ASP A 747 -27.24 24.93 -1.45
C ASP A 747 -28.32 25.11 -0.36
N LEU A 748 -28.28 24.35 0.74
CA LEU A 748 -29.23 24.44 1.86
C LEU A 748 -28.71 25.27 3.07
N SER A 749 -27.53 25.89 3.00
CA SER A 749 -26.86 26.52 4.16
C SER A 749 -27.15 28.01 4.39
#